data_AF-D6XSJ8-F1
#
_entry.id   AF-D6XSJ8-F1
#
_cell.length_a   1.000
_cell.length_b   1.000
_cell.length_c   1.000
_cell.angle_alpha   90.00
_cell.angle_beta   90.00
_cell.angle_gamma   90.00
#
_symmetry.space_group_name_H-M   'P 1'
#
loop_
_entity.id
_entity.type
_entity.pdbx_description
1 polymer ?
#
loop_
_entity_poly.entity_id
_entity_poly.type
_entity_poly.pdbx_seq_one_letter_code
_entity_poly.pdbx_strand_id
1 'polypeptide(L)'
;MTKPDPESLIFGLDIGTRSIVGLIIQSTETGYHVLDVHSIEHTERSMLDGQIHNVIEVARTITLVKQHLEERYGPLKKVCVAAAGRSLKTVKAVEELNITGKPIFDRTALLALELSAVQKAQFKLASDESGQTNGAVNEYCVGYSVLDYHLDGEKIGSLVDQKGRNAAVEVIATFLPKVVVESLIAALQRSDLELEALTLEPIAAINVLIPQSMRRLNVALVDIGAGTSDIAITDSGTVTAYGMVPNAGDEITEAISDQFLLDFPDAEAVKRQLNDNEEIIMQDILGMETTMSKEEILTPILPAIDHLADQISAEILSLNTRTPKAVMLVGGGSMTPLLSEKIAERLELPANRVAIRGIDAIKSLTFEKEFEPTPELVTPIGIAIAARENPVEYISIKVNEETVRLFDIKKLTVGDGILSSGVELNRLFGKPGMAMMVKVNGRVVTIPGEHGTPPVLKKNGHDVSLDDPLEHGDVIFVEKGVSGADATATVSDVLELPEAITVEINEETYWIEPVITLNDSTVTPDSTLSDRDRLDFHFPDTLDEVLRLAGLKTDPEAQGTISITVNQHRMSLKRDEATYLINGEPASLKSPVKNGDRITLNGSTEESFSVQDVLLQTHDQANREIIVTFNDEPVRLEKSLFDCTINGESAALHSSVKHGDRVEIRERTNVSFIFQDVFAKVQVKKPERSTNVKPVILRNEEETSFSAQIHHGDSLQLRWT
;
A
#
# COMPACT_ATOMS: atom_id res chain seq x y z
N MET A 1 5.04 -55.94 31.99
CA MET A 1 4.36 -54.71 31.52
C MET A 1 4.50 -54.65 30.01
N THR A 2 3.39 -54.49 29.28
CA THR A 2 3.40 -54.11 27.87
C THR A 2 4.12 -52.77 27.74
N LYS A 3 5.08 -52.64 26.80
CA LYS A 3 5.74 -51.36 26.55
C LYS A 3 4.68 -50.29 26.25
N PRO A 4 4.76 -49.10 26.88
CA PRO A 4 3.83 -48.01 26.60
C PRO A 4 3.87 -47.63 25.12
N ASP A 5 2.74 -47.14 24.60
CA ASP A 5 2.65 -46.65 23.23
C ASP A 5 3.63 -45.48 23.03
N PRO A 6 4.60 -45.58 22.10
CA PRO A 6 5.60 -44.54 21.88
C PRO A 6 5.01 -43.15 21.60
N GLU A 7 3.81 -43.05 21.01
CA GLU A 7 3.16 -41.75 20.75
C GLU A 7 2.58 -41.08 22.01
N SER A 8 2.55 -41.78 23.15
CA SER A 8 2.07 -41.25 24.43
C SER A 8 3.18 -40.73 25.36
N LEU A 9 4.44 -40.93 24.97
CA LEU A 9 5.62 -40.55 25.76
C LEU A 9 6.06 -39.13 25.42
N ILE A 10 6.38 -38.37 26.45
CA ILE A 10 6.95 -37.02 26.33
C ILE A 10 8.36 -37.09 26.90
N PHE A 11 9.33 -36.68 26.08
CA PHE A 11 10.72 -36.55 26.50
C PHE A 11 11.00 -35.09 26.86
N GLY A 12 11.20 -34.82 28.14
CA GLY A 12 11.62 -33.52 28.66
C GLY A 12 13.11 -33.48 28.92
N LEU A 13 13.72 -32.34 28.68
CA LEU A 13 15.12 -32.09 28.97
C LEU A 13 15.28 -30.71 29.61
N ASP A 14 15.85 -30.70 30.80
CA ASP A 14 16.30 -29.50 31.48
C ASP A 14 17.81 -29.35 31.28
N ILE A 15 18.24 -28.26 30.65
CA ILE A 15 19.65 -27.98 30.33
C ILE A 15 20.17 -26.96 31.34
N GLY A 16 20.39 -27.41 32.56
CA GLY A 16 20.86 -26.58 33.66
C GLY A 16 22.34 -26.21 33.56
N THR A 17 22.77 -25.26 34.38
CA THR A 17 24.17 -24.79 34.40
C THR A 17 25.16 -25.83 34.92
N ARG A 18 24.70 -26.75 35.78
CA ARG A 18 25.51 -27.80 36.40
C ARG A 18 25.27 -29.19 35.83
N SER A 19 24.04 -29.50 35.45
CA SER A 19 23.63 -30.81 34.95
C SER A 19 22.57 -30.68 33.87
N ILE A 20 22.45 -31.73 33.07
CA ILE A 20 21.32 -31.94 32.16
C ILE A 20 20.46 -33.06 32.73
N VAL A 21 19.18 -32.77 32.94
CA VAL A 21 18.19 -33.73 33.44
C VAL A 21 17.25 -34.11 32.31
N GLY A 22 17.28 -35.38 31.90
CA GLY A 22 16.32 -35.95 30.96
C GLY A 22 15.25 -36.75 31.68
N LEU A 23 14.01 -36.66 31.21
CA LEU A 23 12.89 -37.36 31.82
C LEU A 23 11.89 -37.89 30.80
N ILE A 24 11.26 -39.00 31.13
CA ILE A 24 10.20 -39.60 30.33
C ILE A 24 8.92 -39.57 31.14
N ILE A 25 7.91 -38.86 30.65
CA ILE A 25 6.57 -38.83 31.26
C ILE A 25 5.52 -39.37 30.29
N GLN A 26 4.46 -39.92 30.85
CA GLN A 26 3.29 -40.39 30.12
C GLN A 26 2.05 -39.61 30.56
N SER A 27 1.24 -39.20 29.59
CA SER A 27 -0.08 -38.62 29.87
C SER A 27 -1.07 -39.70 30.28
N THR A 28 -1.86 -39.43 31.32
CA THR A 28 -2.91 -40.29 31.85
C THR A 28 -4.25 -39.56 31.81
N GLU A 29 -5.38 -40.24 32.02
CA GLU A 29 -6.71 -39.61 32.00
C GLU A 29 -6.85 -38.47 33.04
N THR A 30 -6.12 -38.54 34.15
CA THR A 30 -6.24 -37.62 35.29
C THR A 30 -5.03 -36.70 35.49
N GLY A 31 -4.02 -36.78 34.62
CA GLY A 31 -2.76 -36.04 34.79
C GLY A 31 -1.57 -36.70 34.11
N TYR A 32 -0.43 -36.78 34.79
CA TYR A 32 0.83 -37.28 34.23
C TYR A 32 1.49 -38.32 35.15
N HIS A 33 2.26 -39.22 34.55
CA HIS A 33 3.03 -40.24 35.24
C HIS A 33 4.51 -40.18 34.84
N VAL A 34 5.41 -40.02 35.80
CA VAL A 34 6.87 -40.04 35.57
C VAL A 34 7.33 -41.49 35.46
N LEU A 35 7.89 -41.86 34.30
CA LEU A 35 8.42 -43.19 34.03
C LEU A 35 9.92 -43.27 34.32
N ASP A 36 10.67 -42.21 33.99
CA ASP A 36 12.12 -42.18 34.20
C ASP A 36 12.69 -40.79 34.37
N VAL A 37 13.81 -40.72 35.06
CA VAL A 37 14.64 -39.53 35.21
C VAL A 37 16.10 -39.95 35.16
N HIS A 38 16.90 -39.23 34.38
CA HIS A 38 18.34 -39.41 34.34
C HIS A 38 19.04 -38.05 34.29
N SER A 39 20.00 -37.85 35.19
CA SER A 39 20.75 -36.60 35.33
C SER A 39 22.23 -36.87 35.10
N ILE A 40 22.87 -36.05 34.26
CA ILE A 40 24.31 -36.07 34.03
C ILE A 40 24.86 -34.67 34.28
N GLU A 41 25.84 -34.56 35.16
CA GLU A 41 26.56 -33.32 35.43
C GLU A 41 27.52 -32.96 34.29
N HIS A 42 27.65 -31.67 33.98
CA HIS A 42 28.66 -31.19 33.04
C HIS A 42 30.06 -31.42 33.60
N THR A 43 31.00 -31.80 32.73
CA THR A 43 32.41 -32.01 33.10
C THR A 43 33.20 -30.70 33.19
N GLU A 44 32.69 -29.63 32.60
CA GLU A 44 33.25 -28.28 32.61
C GLU A 44 32.12 -27.24 32.65
N ARG A 45 32.43 -25.94 32.82
CA ARG A 45 31.43 -24.84 32.73
C ARG A 45 31.01 -24.60 31.28
N SER A 46 30.30 -25.56 30.67
CA SER A 46 29.77 -25.47 29.31
C SER A 46 28.54 -24.56 29.20
N MET A 47 27.90 -24.33 30.34
CA MET A 47 26.79 -23.41 30.54
C MET A 47 27.24 -22.30 31.50
N LEU A 48 26.99 -21.04 31.17
CA LEU A 48 27.26 -19.90 32.05
C LEU A 48 26.03 -19.01 32.06
N ASP A 49 25.58 -18.62 33.24
CA ASP A 49 24.47 -17.67 33.38
C ASP A 49 23.18 -18.08 32.64
N GLY A 50 22.92 -19.39 32.55
CA GLY A 50 21.78 -19.96 31.83
C GLY A 50 21.93 -20.00 30.30
N GLN A 51 23.12 -19.71 29.75
CA GLN A 51 23.39 -19.74 28.31
C GLN A 51 24.40 -20.82 27.94
N ILE A 52 24.23 -21.40 26.75
CA ILE A 52 25.18 -22.36 26.18
C ILE A 52 26.41 -21.60 25.67
N HIS A 53 27.55 -21.79 26.33
CA HIS A 53 28.84 -21.28 25.89
C HIS A 53 29.59 -22.30 25.02
N ASN A 54 29.42 -23.59 25.30
CA ASN A 54 30.03 -24.68 24.53
C ASN A 54 28.96 -25.66 24.03
N VAL A 55 28.46 -25.41 22.81
CA VAL A 55 27.43 -26.25 22.16
C VAL A 55 27.89 -27.70 21.99
N ILE A 56 29.18 -27.95 21.79
CA ILE A 56 29.70 -29.29 21.54
C ILE A 56 29.62 -30.15 22.80
N GLU A 57 30.06 -29.62 23.94
CA GLU A 57 29.99 -30.36 25.21
C GLU A 57 28.56 -30.55 25.69
N VAL A 58 27.72 -29.52 25.58
CA VAL A 58 26.28 -29.65 25.91
C VAL A 58 25.66 -30.76 25.06
N ALA A 59 25.87 -30.78 23.74
CA ALA A 59 25.35 -31.84 22.87
C ALA A 59 25.87 -33.24 23.26
N ARG A 60 27.13 -33.34 23.69
CA ARG A 60 27.69 -34.61 24.18
C ARG A 60 26.95 -35.10 25.42
N THR A 61 26.71 -34.23 26.39
CA THR A 61 25.95 -34.56 27.61
C THR A 61 24.51 -34.93 27.29
N ILE A 62 23.83 -34.19 26.41
CA ILE A 62 22.48 -34.52 25.92
C ILE A 62 22.45 -35.91 25.29
N THR A 63 23.44 -36.23 24.46
CA THR A 63 23.54 -37.53 23.79
C THR A 63 23.68 -38.67 24.80
N LEU A 64 24.47 -38.48 25.86
CA LEU A 64 24.60 -39.49 26.92
C LEU A 64 23.30 -39.70 27.68
N VAL A 65 22.60 -38.62 28.04
CA VAL A 65 21.27 -38.70 28.69
C VAL A 65 20.27 -39.41 27.79
N LYS A 66 20.21 -39.02 26.51
CA LYS A 66 19.35 -39.64 25.50
C LYS A 66 19.61 -41.13 25.38
N GLN A 67 20.87 -41.55 25.19
CA GLN A 67 21.23 -42.97 25.04
C GLN A 67 20.74 -43.81 26.23
N HIS A 68 20.93 -43.32 27.45
CA HIS A 68 20.48 -44.01 28.65
C HIS A 68 18.95 -44.21 28.70
N LEU A 69 18.19 -43.22 28.25
CA LEU A 69 16.72 -43.31 28.19
C LEU A 69 16.28 -44.18 27.01
N GLU A 70 16.94 -44.11 25.85
CA GLU A 70 16.63 -44.90 24.66
C GLU A 70 16.80 -46.41 24.89
N GLU A 71 17.74 -46.81 25.74
CA GLU A 71 17.92 -48.22 26.15
C GLU A 71 16.64 -48.84 26.72
N ARG A 72 15.83 -48.04 27.42
CA ARG A 72 14.60 -48.49 28.09
C ARG A 72 13.34 -48.21 27.27
N TYR A 73 13.24 -47.05 26.63
CA TYR A 73 12.01 -46.57 25.98
C TYR A 73 12.02 -46.61 24.45
N GLY A 74 13.16 -46.96 23.83
CA GLY A 74 13.31 -46.92 22.36
C GLY A 74 13.70 -45.53 21.85
N PRO A 75 13.75 -45.33 20.52
CA PRO A 75 14.35 -44.15 19.91
C PRO A 75 13.57 -42.86 20.25
N LEU A 76 14.29 -41.86 20.74
CA LEU A 76 13.77 -40.54 21.10
C LEU A 76 14.18 -39.54 20.01
N LYS A 77 13.19 -38.96 19.32
CA LYS A 77 13.44 -38.00 18.23
C LYS A 77 13.05 -36.58 18.57
N LYS A 78 12.02 -36.42 19.40
CA LYS A 78 11.42 -35.16 19.77
C LYS A 78 11.66 -34.89 21.24
N VAL A 79 11.93 -33.63 21.59
CA VAL A 79 12.24 -33.25 22.97
C VAL A 79 11.68 -31.87 23.32
N CYS A 80 11.20 -31.76 24.55
CA CYS A 80 10.73 -30.52 25.14
C CYS A 80 11.84 -29.93 26.00
N VAL A 81 12.19 -28.67 25.79
CA VAL A 81 13.26 -28.00 26.55
C VAL A 81 12.78 -26.65 27.08
N ALA A 82 13.48 -26.12 28.08
CA ALA A 82 13.36 -24.72 28.45
C ALA A 82 14.60 -23.92 28.12
N ALA A 83 14.40 -22.62 27.97
CA ALA A 83 15.46 -21.63 28.01
C ALA A 83 15.47 -20.92 29.38
N ALA A 84 16.67 -20.64 29.88
CA ALA A 84 16.88 -19.95 31.15
C ALA A 84 16.57 -18.44 31.09
N GLY A 85 16.33 -17.84 32.26
CA GLY A 85 15.68 -16.54 32.37
C GLY A 85 16.53 -15.28 32.11
N ARG A 86 17.86 -15.36 32.03
CA ARG A 86 18.73 -14.15 32.01
C ARG A 86 18.48 -13.18 30.87
N SER A 87 18.16 -13.74 29.72
CA SER A 87 17.98 -12.94 28.53
C SER A 87 16.53 -12.55 28.30
N LEU A 88 15.65 -12.85 29.25
CA LEU A 88 14.25 -12.54 29.15
C LEU A 88 14.01 -11.06 29.28
N LYS A 89 13.29 -10.51 28.30
CA LYS A 89 12.75 -9.15 28.38
C LYS A 89 11.24 -9.26 28.36
N THR A 90 10.60 -8.72 29.39
CA THR A 90 9.14 -8.64 29.46
C THR A 90 8.68 -7.25 29.04
N VAL A 91 7.75 -7.18 28.09
CA VAL A 91 7.16 -5.92 27.65
C VAL A 91 5.64 -5.99 27.79
N LYS A 92 5.08 -4.98 28.47
CA LYS A 92 3.63 -4.83 28.59
C LYS A 92 3.07 -4.03 27.41
N ALA A 93 1.96 -4.51 26.86
CA ALA A 93 1.27 -3.84 25.79
C ALA A 93 -0.25 -3.97 25.94
N VAL A 94 -0.94 -2.90 25.56
CA VAL A 94 -2.40 -2.84 25.51
C VAL A 94 -2.80 -2.65 24.07
N GLU A 95 -3.75 -3.46 23.62
CA GLU A 95 -4.39 -3.29 22.32
C GLU A 95 -5.90 -3.17 22.45
N GLU A 96 -6.48 -2.29 21.64
CA GLU A 96 -7.90 -1.98 21.64
C GLU A 96 -8.51 -2.18 20.26
N LEU A 97 -9.75 -2.65 20.22
CA LEU A 97 -10.50 -2.93 19.01
C LEU A 97 -11.94 -2.43 19.15
N ASN A 98 -12.37 -1.62 18.20
CA ASN A 98 -13.76 -1.26 18.07
C ASN A 98 -14.58 -2.47 17.57
N ILE A 99 -15.54 -2.90 18.39
CA ILE A 99 -16.43 -4.04 18.16
C ILE A 99 -17.88 -3.62 17.89
N THR A 100 -18.14 -2.33 17.67
CA THR A 100 -19.47 -1.80 17.37
C THR A 100 -20.06 -2.47 16.13
N GLY A 101 -21.21 -3.15 16.30
CA GLY A 101 -21.92 -3.81 15.20
C GLY A 101 -21.25 -5.08 14.67
N LYS A 102 -20.15 -5.55 15.29
CA LYS A 102 -19.53 -6.84 14.95
C LYS A 102 -20.26 -7.99 15.64
N PRO A 103 -20.26 -9.20 15.05
CA PRO A 103 -20.86 -10.38 15.69
C PRO A 103 -20.16 -10.72 17.02
N ILE A 104 -20.77 -11.67 17.74
CA ILE A 104 -20.26 -12.32 18.96
C ILE A 104 -18.73 -12.48 18.86
N PHE A 105 -18.01 -11.93 19.84
CA PHE A 105 -16.56 -12.00 19.86
C PHE A 105 -16.16 -13.45 20.16
N ASP A 106 -15.80 -14.20 19.13
CA ASP A 106 -15.43 -15.60 19.25
C ASP A 106 -13.98 -15.75 19.75
N ARG A 107 -13.58 -17.00 20.03
CA ARG A 107 -12.25 -17.30 20.54
C ARG A 107 -11.13 -16.89 19.56
N THR A 108 -11.42 -16.90 18.27
CA THR A 108 -10.47 -16.54 17.21
C THR A 108 -10.23 -15.04 17.16
N ALA A 109 -11.29 -14.23 17.26
CA ALA A 109 -11.20 -12.78 17.35
C ALA A 109 -10.47 -12.33 18.64
N LEU A 110 -10.69 -13.05 19.74
CA LEU A 110 -9.98 -12.82 21.00
C LEU A 110 -8.48 -13.07 20.87
N LEU A 111 -8.11 -14.23 20.31
CA LEU A 111 -6.71 -14.54 20.06
C LEU A 111 -6.04 -13.50 19.14
N ALA A 112 -6.73 -13.04 18.09
CA ALA A 112 -6.21 -12.00 17.20
C ALA A 112 -5.94 -10.68 17.94
N LEU A 113 -6.81 -10.31 18.88
CA LEU A 113 -6.62 -9.11 19.71
C LEU A 113 -5.43 -9.27 20.68
N GLU A 114 -5.30 -10.43 21.32
CA GLU A 114 -4.13 -10.79 22.16
C GLU A 114 -2.82 -10.68 21.38
N LEU A 115 -2.78 -11.26 20.17
CA LEU A 115 -1.59 -11.27 19.32
C LEU A 115 -1.22 -9.87 18.82
N SER A 116 -2.20 -9.02 18.51
CA SER A 116 -1.95 -7.62 18.16
C SER A 116 -1.28 -6.86 19.32
N ALA A 117 -1.67 -7.16 20.56
CA ALA A 117 -0.99 -6.64 21.74
C ALA A 117 0.46 -7.17 21.86
N VAL A 118 0.71 -8.46 21.56
CA VAL A 118 2.07 -9.04 21.54
C VAL A 118 2.94 -8.38 20.46
N GLN A 119 2.42 -8.15 19.26
CA GLN A 119 3.16 -7.45 18.19
C GLN A 119 3.53 -6.02 18.60
N LYS A 120 2.61 -5.32 19.28
CA LYS A 120 2.89 -3.99 19.83
C LYS A 120 3.97 -4.03 20.91
N ALA A 121 4.01 -5.08 21.72
CA ALA A 121 5.08 -5.30 22.69
C ALA A 121 6.43 -5.51 21.98
N GLN A 122 6.46 -6.29 20.89
CA GLN A 122 7.67 -6.50 20.08
C GLN A 122 8.16 -5.21 19.44
N PHE A 123 7.26 -4.38 18.91
CA PHE A 123 7.61 -3.10 18.33
C PHE A 123 8.19 -2.13 19.37
N LYS A 124 7.57 -2.06 20.55
CA LYS A 124 8.08 -1.26 21.68
C LYS A 124 9.52 -1.66 22.03
N LEU A 125 9.78 -2.96 22.14
CA LEU A 125 11.10 -3.48 22.46
C LEU A 125 12.14 -3.05 21.42
N ALA A 126 11.82 -3.21 20.13
CA ALA A 126 12.70 -2.80 19.04
C ALA A 126 12.97 -1.28 19.05
N SER A 127 11.97 -0.46 19.37
CA SER A 127 12.12 1.00 19.44
C SER A 127 12.92 1.50 20.65
N ASP A 128 12.87 0.78 21.76
CA ASP A 128 13.60 1.14 22.99
C ASP A 128 15.10 0.80 22.87
N GLU A 129 15.46 -0.23 22.11
CA GLU A 129 16.85 -0.68 21.93
C GLU A 129 17.60 0.01 20.78
N SER A 130 16.87 0.55 19.80
CA SER A 130 17.48 1.11 18.60
C SER A 130 16.92 2.48 18.25
N GLY A 131 17.72 3.53 18.51
CA GLY A 131 17.58 4.81 17.81
C GLY A 131 17.85 4.74 16.30
N GLN A 132 17.72 3.56 15.67
CA GLN A 132 17.95 3.30 14.26
C GLN A 132 16.78 2.49 13.68
N THR A 133 16.14 3.07 12.68
CA THR A 133 14.89 2.61 12.05
C THR A 133 15.05 1.43 11.07
N ASN A 134 16.12 0.63 11.09
CA ASN A 134 16.36 -0.44 10.09
C ASN A 134 17.25 -1.60 10.59
N GLY A 135 16.94 -2.23 11.73
CA GLY A 135 17.63 -3.44 12.20
C GLY A 135 16.65 -4.54 12.52
N ALA A 136 16.85 -5.74 11.96
CA ALA A 136 16.04 -6.92 12.25
C ALA A 136 15.90 -7.14 13.76
N VAL A 137 14.68 -7.33 14.26
CA VAL A 137 14.42 -7.63 15.68
C VAL A 137 15.22 -8.88 16.04
N ASN A 138 16.18 -8.72 16.95
CA ASN A 138 17.16 -9.76 17.28
C ASN A 138 16.68 -10.67 18.43
N GLU A 139 15.37 -10.74 18.60
CA GLU A 139 14.68 -11.38 19.71
C GLU A 139 13.46 -12.15 19.21
N TYR A 140 13.24 -13.34 19.77
CA TYR A 140 12.06 -14.16 19.57
C TYR A 140 11.06 -13.91 20.70
N CYS A 141 9.78 -13.73 20.38
CA CYS A 141 8.72 -13.83 21.38
C CYS A 141 8.58 -15.31 21.74
N VAL A 142 8.76 -15.63 23.02
CA VAL A 142 8.77 -17.02 23.52
C VAL A 142 7.61 -17.33 24.45
N GLY A 143 6.77 -16.33 24.74
CA GLY A 143 5.53 -16.52 25.45
C GLY A 143 4.85 -15.19 25.77
N TYR A 144 3.56 -15.24 26.07
CA TYR A 144 2.84 -14.09 26.61
C TYR A 144 1.79 -14.56 27.62
N SER A 145 1.35 -13.65 28.48
CA SER A 145 0.22 -13.87 29.39
C SER A 145 -0.71 -12.69 29.32
N VAL A 146 -2.01 -12.95 29.28
CA VAL A 146 -3.01 -11.90 29.41
C VAL A 146 -3.03 -11.43 30.86
N LEU A 147 -2.87 -10.12 31.03
CA LEU A 147 -3.06 -9.46 32.31
C LEU A 147 -4.54 -9.24 32.52
N ASP A 148 -5.19 -8.48 31.64
CA ASP A 148 -6.58 -8.06 31.77
C ASP A 148 -7.31 -7.92 30.43
N TYR A 149 -8.60 -8.23 30.42
CA TYR A 149 -9.51 -7.80 29.36
C TYR A 149 -10.38 -6.64 29.82
N HIS A 150 -10.68 -5.73 28.90
CA HIS A 150 -11.59 -4.62 29.13
C HIS A 150 -12.67 -4.56 28.07
N LEU A 151 -13.91 -4.31 28.49
CA LEU A 151 -15.05 -4.06 27.62
C LEU A 151 -15.62 -2.68 27.96
N ASP A 152 -15.62 -1.76 27.01
CA ASP A 152 -16.05 -0.37 27.17
C ASP A 152 -15.34 0.36 28.33
N GLY A 153 -14.10 -0.03 28.63
CA GLY A 153 -13.27 0.51 29.72
C GLY A 153 -13.40 -0.24 31.06
N GLU A 154 -14.32 -1.20 31.18
CA GLU A 154 -14.52 -1.99 32.39
C GLU A 154 -13.81 -3.33 32.30
N LYS A 155 -13.12 -3.74 33.39
CA LYS A 155 -12.40 -5.01 33.45
C LYS A 155 -13.35 -6.21 33.47
N ILE A 156 -13.10 -7.20 32.61
CA ILE A 156 -13.90 -8.42 32.48
C ILE A 156 -13.03 -9.67 32.44
N GLY A 157 -13.57 -10.82 32.86
CA GLY A 157 -12.82 -12.09 32.87
C GLY A 157 -12.64 -12.74 31.49
N SER A 158 -13.52 -12.44 30.53
CA SER A 158 -13.42 -12.92 29.16
C SER A 158 -14.23 -12.02 28.22
N LEU A 159 -13.70 -11.79 27.02
CA LEU A 159 -14.42 -11.12 25.93
C LEU A 159 -15.25 -12.09 25.10
N VAL A 160 -15.09 -13.41 25.29
CA VAL A 160 -15.83 -14.40 24.50
C VAL A 160 -17.33 -14.23 24.73
N ASP A 161 -18.07 -14.19 23.63
CA ASP A 161 -19.51 -13.97 23.58
C ASP A 161 -20.01 -12.64 24.18
N GLN A 162 -19.11 -11.68 24.39
CA GLN A 162 -19.48 -10.33 24.87
C GLN A 162 -19.86 -9.40 23.72
N LYS A 163 -20.61 -8.34 24.04
CA LYS A 163 -21.00 -7.26 23.12
C LYS A 163 -20.74 -5.91 23.76
N GLY A 164 -20.16 -4.99 23.00
CA GLY A 164 -19.84 -3.64 23.44
C GLY A 164 -19.44 -2.76 22.27
N ARG A 165 -18.79 -1.63 22.58
CA ARG A 165 -18.22 -0.70 21.60
C ARG A 165 -16.72 -0.88 21.45
N ASN A 166 -15.99 -1.03 22.56
CA ASN A 166 -14.54 -1.18 22.60
C ASN A 166 -14.16 -2.43 23.40
N ALA A 167 -13.36 -3.31 22.80
CA ALA A 167 -12.73 -4.42 23.49
C ALA A 167 -11.23 -4.14 23.58
N ALA A 168 -10.62 -4.36 24.74
CA ALA A 168 -9.18 -4.22 24.90
C ALA A 168 -8.59 -5.40 25.64
N VAL A 169 -7.32 -5.68 25.36
CA VAL A 169 -6.53 -6.67 26.08
C VAL A 169 -5.21 -6.05 26.48
N GLU A 170 -4.81 -6.31 27.72
CA GLU A 170 -3.47 -6.04 28.21
C GLU A 170 -2.71 -7.36 28.31
N VAL A 171 -1.54 -7.43 27.67
CA VAL A 171 -0.65 -8.60 27.72
C VAL A 171 0.70 -8.22 28.29
N ILE A 172 1.36 -9.20 28.91
CA ILE A 172 2.79 -9.20 29.16
C ILE A 172 3.42 -10.23 28.22
N ALA A 173 4.22 -9.76 27.26
CA ALA A 173 4.94 -10.61 26.32
C ALA A 173 6.40 -10.75 26.75
N THR A 174 6.98 -11.93 26.57
CA THR A 174 8.34 -12.27 26.98
C THR A 174 9.18 -12.62 25.76
N PHE A 175 10.36 -12.01 25.67
CA PHE A 175 11.27 -12.11 24.53
C PHE A 175 12.63 -12.70 24.93
N LEU A 176 13.23 -13.50 24.06
CA LEU A 176 14.59 -14.05 24.18
C LEU A 176 15.47 -13.68 22.98
N PRO A 177 16.76 -13.34 23.16
CA PRO A 177 17.70 -13.14 22.08
C PRO A 177 17.83 -14.37 21.19
N LYS A 178 17.91 -14.14 19.87
CA LYS A 178 18.02 -15.23 18.88
C LYS A 178 19.18 -16.17 19.17
N VAL A 179 20.33 -15.64 19.60
CA VAL A 179 21.54 -16.42 19.90
C VAL A 179 21.31 -17.50 20.95
N VAL A 180 20.49 -17.24 21.97
CA VAL A 180 20.21 -18.21 23.05
C VAL A 180 19.43 -19.39 22.48
N VAL A 181 18.38 -19.09 21.73
CA VAL A 181 17.51 -20.12 21.15
C VAL A 181 18.22 -20.92 20.05
N GLU A 182 19.03 -20.25 19.22
CA GLU A 182 19.80 -20.91 18.18
C GLU A 182 20.89 -21.83 18.73
N SER A 183 21.52 -21.46 19.86
CA SER A 183 22.49 -22.32 20.54
C SER A 183 21.84 -23.57 21.13
N LEU A 184 20.63 -23.44 21.70
CA LEU A 184 19.83 -24.57 22.16
C LEU A 184 19.50 -25.52 21.01
N ILE A 185 18.93 -24.99 19.92
CA ILE A 185 18.59 -25.78 18.73
C ILE A 185 19.83 -26.48 18.16
N ALA A 186 20.97 -25.79 18.09
CA ALA A 186 22.21 -26.38 17.61
C ALA A 186 22.68 -27.55 18.49
N ALA A 187 22.54 -27.46 19.82
CA ALA A 187 22.89 -28.55 20.73
C ALA A 187 21.97 -29.77 20.55
N LEU A 188 20.67 -29.53 20.36
CA LEU A 188 19.68 -30.59 20.11
C LEU A 188 19.91 -31.28 18.76
N GLN A 189 20.12 -30.51 17.69
CA GLN A 189 20.40 -31.05 16.35
C GLN A 189 21.66 -31.91 16.33
N ARG A 190 22.71 -31.50 17.05
CA ARG A 190 23.94 -32.30 17.19
C ARG A 190 23.74 -33.61 17.98
N SER A 191 22.64 -33.71 18.72
CA SER A 191 22.26 -34.89 19.50
C SER A 191 21.18 -35.73 18.80
N ASP A 192 20.92 -35.47 17.52
CA ASP A 192 19.85 -36.06 16.71
C ASP A 192 18.47 -35.92 17.38
N LEU A 193 18.19 -34.73 17.92
CA LEU A 193 16.90 -34.37 18.52
C LEU A 193 16.28 -33.18 17.80
N GLU A 194 14.98 -33.27 17.58
CA GLU A 194 14.10 -32.21 17.09
C GLU A 194 13.42 -31.54 18.28
N LEU A 195 13.46 -30.21 18.30
CA LEU A 195 12.75 -29.41 19.29
C LEU A 195 11.23 -29.56 19.08
N GLU A 196 10.54 -30.16 20.03
CA GLU A 196 9.08 -30.33 20.01
C GLU A 196 8.38 -29.11 20.60
N ALA A 197 8.87 -28.63 21.74
CA ALA A 197 8.35 -27.46 22.42
C ALA A 197 9.48 -26.74 23.16
N LEU A 198 9.43 -25.42 23.14
CA LEU A 198 10.26 -24.54 23.95
C LEU A 198 9.40 -23.83 24.97
N THR A 199 9.79 -23.88 26.24
CA THR A 199 9.19 -23.06 27.30
C THR A 199 10.28 -22.27 28.03
N LEU A 200 9.90 -21.55 29.07
CA LEU A 200 10.81 -20.90 30.00
C LEU A 200 10.76 -21.63 31.33
N GLU A 201 11.91 -21.79 31.98
CA GLU A 201 12.03 -22.43 33.30
C GLU A 201 11.03 -21.87 34.34
N PRO A 202 10.95 -20.54 34.56
CA PRO A 202 9.99 -19.99 35.52
C PRO A 202 8.52 -20.21 35.11
N ILE A 203 8.23 -20.35 33.81
CA ILE A 203 6.88 -20.66 33.30
C ILE A 203 6.55 -22.13 33.52
N ALA A 204 7.48 -23.02 33.23
CA ALA A 204 7.36 -24.45 33.44
C ALA A 204 7.06 -24.77 34.91
N ALA A 205 7.89 -24.24 35.82
CA ALA A 205 7.76 -24.49 37.25
C ALA A 205 6.44 -23.92 37.84
N ILE A 206 6.04 -22.70 37.43
CA ILE A 206 4.82 -22.08 37.96
C ILE A 206 3.54 -22.73 37.47
N ASN A 207 3.54 -23.27 36.25
CA ASN A 207 2.37 -23.96 35.70
C ASN A 207 2.04 -25.24 36.48
N VAL A 208 3.05 -25.98 36.94
CA VAL A 208 2.83 -27.23 37.67
C VAL A 208 2.57 -27.04 39.16
N LEU A 209 3.18 -26.03 39.80
CA LEU A 209 3.03 -25.80 41.24
C LEU A 209 1.93 -24.82 41.63
N ILE A 210 1.69 -23.77 40.83
CA ILE A 210 0.74 -22.71 41.13
C ILE A 210 -0.40 -22.73 40.08
N PRO A 211 -1.40 -23.62 40.27
CA PRO A 211 -2.54 -23.70 39.35
C PRO A 211 -3.30 -22.36 39.31
N GLN A 212 -4.00 -22.08 38.21
CA GLN A 212 -4.72 -20.81 38.00
C GLN A 212 -5.60 -20.39 39.18
N SER A 213 -6.26 -21.33 39.85
CA SER A 213 -7.07 -21.07 41.04
C SER A 213 -6.31 -20.41 42.20
N MET A 214 -4.99 -20.64 42.30
CA MET A 214 -4.11 -20.06 43.32
C MET A 214 -3.50 -18.72 42.89
N ARG A 215 -3.40 -18.42 41.59
CA ARG A 215 -2.76 -17.21 41.04
C ARG A 215 -3.46 -15.89 41.44
N ARG A 216 -4.64 -15.97 42.06
CA ARG A 216 -5.30 -14.83 42.73
C ARG A 216 -4.55 -14.33 43.97
N LEU A 217 -3.62 -15.12 44.51
CA LEU A 217 -2.80 -14.76 45.65
C LEU A 217 -1.48 -14.16 45.15
N ASN A 218 -0.98 -13.15 45.85
CA ASN A 218 0.33 -12.61 45.56
C ASN A 218 1.42 -13.56 46.09
N VAL A 219 1.95 -14.43 45.24
CA VAL A 219 2.94 -15.47 45.59
C VAL A 219 4.13 -15.36 44.65
N ALA A 220 5.33 -15.43 45.22
CA ALA A 220 6.56 -15.55 44.44
C ALA A 220 6.96 -17.03 44.36
N LEU A 221 7.24 -17.52 43.16
CA LEU A 221 7.96 -18.76 42.93
C LEU A 221 9.42 -18.39 42.62
N VAL A 222 10.37 -19.07 43.27
CA VAL A 222 11.80 -18.91 43.01
C VAL A 222 12.39 -20.29 42.73
N ASP A 223 12.85 -20.50 41.51
CA ASP A 223 13.62 -21.67 41.11
C ASP A 223 15.11 -21.38 41.28
N ILE A 224 15.70 -21.93 42.33
CA ILE A 224 17.10 -21.69 42.68
C ILE A 224 17.91 -22.88 42.17
N GLY A 225 18.53 -22.69 41.00
CA GLY A 225 19.41 -23.66 40.37
C GLY A 225 20.83 -23.62 40.94
N ALA A 226 21.78 -24.08 40.12
CA ALA A 226 23.20 -23.98 40.44
C ALA A 226 23.74 -22.57 40.14
N GLY A 227 23.55 -22.06 38.92
CA GLY A 227 24.07 -20.75 38.52
C GLY A 227 23.06 -19.59 38.57
N THR A 228 21.76 -19.88 38.48
CA THR A 228 20.70 -18.86 38.36
C THR A 228 19.55 -19.10 39.32
N SER A 229 18.90 -18.02 39.75
CA SER A 229 17.66 -18.05 40.53
C SER A 229 16.53 -17.38 39.74
N ASP A 230 15.64 -18.16 39.14
CA ASP A 230 14.56 -17.69 38.28
C ASP A 230 13.28 -17.41 39.09
N ILE A 231 12.67 -16.24 38.88
CA ILE A 231 11.59 -15.71 39.71
C ILE A 231 10.33 -15.51 38.86
N ALA A 232 9.19 -15.96 39.37
CA ALA A 232 7.88 -15.67 38.81
C ALA A 232 6.91 -15.18 39.90
N ILE A 233 6.24 -14.06 39.65
CA ILE A 233 5.29 -13.44 40.57
C ILE A 233 3.87 -13.64 40.05
N THR A 234 3.00 -14.17 40.89
CA THR A 234 1.55 -14.22 40.61
C THR A 234 0.83 -13.14 41.36
N ASP A 235 -0.23 -12.60 40.78
CA ASP A 235 -1.25 -11.80 41.46
C ASP A 235 -2.50 -11.70 40.58
N SER A 236 -3.65 -11.41 41.19
CA SER A 236 -4.90 -11.12 40.47
C SER A 236 -5.35 -12.15 39.42
N GLY A 237 -4.92 -13.42 39.55
CA GLY A 237 -5.37 -14.53 38.70
C GLY A 237 -4.40 -14.90 37.57
N THR A 238 -3.28 -14.20 37.44
CA THR A 238 -2.28 -14.43 36.38
C THR A 238 -0.85 -14.27 36.89
N VAL A 239 0.13 -14.51 36.03
CA VAL A 239 1.54 -14.20 36.32
C VAL A 239 1.80 -12.76 35.93
N THR A 240 2.24 -11.93 36.88
CA THR A 240 2.38 -10.49 36.70
C THR A 240 3.79 -10.03 36.35
N ALA A 241 4.80 -10.84 36.68
CA ALA A 241 6.20 -10.55 36.42
C ALA A 241 7.03 -11.84 36.37
N TYR A 242 8.09 -11.79 35.56
CA TYR A 242 9.19 -12.75 35.53
C TYR A 242 10.50 -11.98 35.70
N GLY A 243 11.48 -12.58 36.35
CA GLY A 243 12.84 -12.04 36.45
C GLY A 243 13.81 -13.10 36.95
N MET A 244 15.07 -12.72 37.19
CA MET A 244 16.12 -13.68 37.50
C MET A 244 17.29 -13.00 38.21
N VAL A 245 17.91 -13.71 39.16
CA VAL A 245 19.16 -13.32 39.82
C VAL A 245 20.32 -14.20 39.32
N PRO A 246 21.41 -13.63 38.76
CA PRO A 246 22.52 -14.39 38.17
C PRO A 246 23.48 -14.98 39.22
N ASN A 247 22.93 -15.40 40.36
CA ASN A 247 23.61 -16.05 41.46
C ASN A 247 22.64 -17.08 42.06
N ALA A 248 23.16 -18.24 42.45
CA ALA A 248 22.38 -19.31 43.07
C ALA A 248 23.29 -20.24 43.88
N GLY A 249 23.08 -21.56 43.83
CA GLY A 249 23.79 -22.53 44.66
C GLY A 249 25.32 -22.59 44.45
N ASP A 250 25.83 -22.21 43.28
CA ASP A 250 27.26 -22.21 42.96
C ASP A 250 28.01 -21.18 43.80
N GLU A 251 27.42 -20.03 44.10
CA GLU A 251 28.01 -18.98 44.95
C GLU A 251 28.39 -19.52 46.34
N ILE A 252 27.52 -20.37 46.89
CA ILE A 252 27.73 -20.99 48.20
C ILE A 252 28.80 -22.06 48.12
N THR A 253 28.85 -22.77 47.00
CA THR A 253 29.88 -23.78 46.73
C THR A 253 31.25 -23.14 46.60
N GLU A 254 31.35 -22.01 45.88
CA GLU A 254 32.57 -21.20 45.77
C GLU A 254 33.00 -20.66 47.13
N ALA A 255 32.07 -20.17 47.96
CA ALA A 255 32.37 -19.72 49.31
C ALA A 255 32.95 -20.84 50.20
N ILE A 256 32.42 -22.07 50.10
CA ILE A 256 32.96 -23.24 50.81
C ILE A 256 34.35 -23.61 50.26
N SER A 257 34.50 -23.65 48.92
CA SER A 257 35.76 -23.96 48.25
C SER A 257 36.87 -23.00 48.66
N ASP A 258 36.61 -21.69 48.60
CA ASP A 258 37.57 -20.64 48.95
C ASP A 258 37.93 -20.66 50.44
N GLN A 259 36.94 -20.83 51.30
CA GLN A 259 37.12 -20.78 52.75
C GLN A 259 37.90 -21.99 53.29
N PHE A 260 37.64 -23.18 52.73
CA PHE A 260 38.18 -24.44 53.24
C PHE A 260 39.20 -25.09 52.29
N LEU A 261 39.61 -24.40 51.23
CA LEU A 261 40.58 -24.87 50.23
C LEU A 261 40.20 -26.23 49.65
N LEU A 262 38.92 -26.42 49.36
CA LEU A 262 38.42 -27.62 48.69
C LEU A 262 38.41 -27.40 47.20
N ASP A 263 38.48 -28.48 46.42
CA ASP A 263 38.04 -28.40 45.04
C ASP A 263 36.51 -28.19 44.97
N PHE A 264 36.02 -27.76 43.81
CA PHE A 264 34.60 -27.44 43.67
C PHE A 264 33.67 -28.66 43.88
N PRO A 265 33.93 -29.85 43.31
CA PRO A 265 33.16 -31.05 43.61
C PRO A 265 33.09 -31.42 45.10
N ASP A 266 34.21 -31.34 45.82
CA ASP A 266 34.29 -31.64 47.24
C ASP A 266 33.53 -30.58 48.06
N ALA A 267 33.63 -29.31 47.69
CA ALA A 267 32.83 -28.23 48.27
C ALA A 267 31.33 -28.44 48.09
N GLU A 268 30.89 -28.89 46.91
CA GLU A 268 29.49 -29.22 46.65
C GLU A 268 29.03 -30.39 47.51
N ALA A 269 29.87 -31.43 47.66
CA ALA A 269 29.59 -32.57 48.52
C ALA A 269 29.42 -32.13 49.99
N VAL A 270 30.32 -31.28 50.49
CA VAL A 270 30.21 -30.68 51.83
C VAL A 270 28.92 -29.88 51.97
N LYS A 271 28.59 -29.02 50.99
CA LYS A 271 27.36 -28.21 50.99
C LYS A 271 26.11 -29.08 51.15
N ARG A 272 26.01 -30.18 50.39
CA ARG A 272 24.87 -31.12 50.45
C ARG A 272 24.79 -31.81 51.81
N GLN A 273 25.92 -32.21 52.38
CA GLN A 273 25.97 -32.90 53.68
C GLN A 273 25.52 -32.02 54.86
N LEU A 274 25.60 -30.69 54.76
CA LEU A 274 25.20 -29.76 55.83
C LEU A 274 23.73 -29.85 56.22
N ASN A 275 22.86 -30.40 55.38
CA ASN A 275 21.45 -30.58 55.73
C ASN A 275 21.21 -31.77 56.67
N ASP A 276 21.99 -32.85 56.51
CA ASP A 276 21.71 -34.13 57.15
C ASP A 276 22.72 -34.50 58.25
N ASN A 277 23.88 -33.85 58.28
CA ASN A 277 25.00 -34.20 59.17
C ASN A 277 25.37 -33.03 60.07
N GLU A 278 25.59 -33.33 61.36
CA GLU A 278 26.09 -32.37 62.35
C GLU A 278 27.62 -32.25 62.34
N GLU A 279 28.32 -33.28 61.86
CA GLU A 279 29.77 -33.30 61.66
C GLU A 279 30.09 -33.79 60.26
N ILE A 280 31.03 -33.14 59.58
CA ILE A 280 31.44 -33.43 58.20
C ILE A 280 32.94 -33.65 58.18
N ILE A 281 33.36 -34.70 57.48
CA ILE A 281 34.77 -34.98 57.19
C ILE A 281 35.06 -34.45 55.79
N MET A 282 36.08 -33.61 55.68
CA MET A 282 36.49 -32.98 54.44
C MET A 282 38.01 -33.06 54.28
N GLN A 283 38.46 -33.23 53.04
CA GLN A 283 39.87 -33.24 52.68
C GLN A 283 40.17 -32.04 51.78
N ASP A 284 41.10 -31.20 52.17
CA ASP A 284 41.50 -30.06 51.34
C ASP A 284 42.36 -30.48 50.13
N ILE A 285 42.60 -29.56 49.20
CA ILE A 285 43.45 -29.81 48.02
C ILE A 285 44.91 -30.14 48.36
N LEU A 286 45.33 -29.93 49.62
CA LEU A 286 46.66 -30.29 50.13
C LEU A 286 46.68 -31.69 50.76
N GLY A 287 45.52 -32.36 50.82
CA GLY A 287 45.34 -33.70 51.34
C GLY A 287 45.12 -33.76 52.85
N MET A 288 44.89 -32.63 53.53
CA MET A 288 44.62 -32.61 54.97
C MET A 288 43.16 -32.91 55.26
N GLU A 289 42.91 -34.00 55.99
CA GLU A 289 41.58 -34.35 56.48
C GLU A 289 41.27 -33.59 57.77
N THR A 290 40.11 -32.94 57.81
CA THR A 290 39.58 -32.24 58.99
C THR A 290 38.13 -32.67 59.22
N THR A 291 37.77 -32.87 60.48
CA THR A 291 36.36 -33.05 60.90
C THR A 291 35.89 -31.73 61.49
N MET A 292 34.82 -31.17 60.94
CA MET A 292 34.23 -29.92 61.40
C MET A 292 32.75 -30.09 61.68
N SER A 293 32.24 -29.41 62.69
CA SER A 293 30.81 -29.33 62.93
C SER A 293 30.12 -28.47 61.88
N LYS A 294 28.82 -28.70 61.69
CA LYS A 294 27.96 -27.90 60.81
C LYS A 294 28.04 -26.40 61.11
N GLU A 295 28.08 -26.02 62.38
CA GLU A 295 28.17 -24.61 62.80
C GLU A 295 29.52 -23.97 62.42
N GLU A 296 30.62 -24.72 62.55
CA GLU A 296 31.96 -24.26 62.15
C GLU A 296 32.09 -24.08 60.63
N ILE A 297 31.34 -24.86 59.84
CA ILE A 297 31.30 -24.72 58.38
C ILE A 297 30.37 -23.58 57.95
N LEU A 298 29.20 -23.45 58.58
CA LEU A 298 28.20 -22.43 58.22
C LEU A 298 28.62 -21.02 58.59
N THR A 299 29.29 -20.82 59.74
CA THR A 299 29.62 -19.49 60.24
C THR A 299 30.44 -18.66 59.24
N PRO A 300 31.51 -19.19 58.63
CA PRO A 300 32.30 -18.45 57.63
C PRO A 300 31.57 -18.16 56.31
N ILE A 301 30.67 -19.04 55.87
CA ILE A 301 29.96 -18.90 54.59
C ILE A 301 28.63 -18.16 54.72
N LEU A 302 28.19 -17.84 55.94
CA LEU A 302 26.97 -17.08 56.23
C LEU A 302 26.87 -15.77 55.44
N PRO A 303 27.95 -14.97 55.24
CA PRO A 303 27.89 -13.78 54.42
C PRO A 303 27.48 -14.05 52.95
N ALA A 304 27.90 -15.19 52.38
CA ALA A 304 27.51 -15.58 51.02
C ALA A 304 26.03 -16.00 50.96
N ILE A 305 25.54 -16.71 51.98
CA ILE A 305 24.11 -17.05 52.13
C ILE A 305 23.26 -15.77 52.27
N ASP A 306 23.70 -14.84 53.12
CA ASP A 306 23.03 -13.54 53.31
C ASP A 306 23.02 -12.73 52.01
N HIS A 307 24.13 -12.71 51.27
CA HIS A 307 24.21 -12.02 49.98
C HIS A 307 23.25 -12.61 48.94
N LEU A 308 23.20 -13.95 48.81
CA LEU A 308 22.26 -14.61 47.90
C LEU A 308 20.80 -14.33 48.29
N ALA A 309 20.48 -14.39 49.59
CA ALA A 309 19.15 -14.05 50.10
C ALA A 309 18.78 -12.59 49.83
N ASP A 310 19.73 -11.66 49.97
CA ASP A 310 19.56 -10.23 49.68
C ASP A 310 19.24 -10.00 48.20
N GLN A 311 19.98 -10.62 47.29
CA GLN A 311 19.75 -10.48 45.86
C GLN A 311 18.39 -11.04 45.44
N ILE A 312 18.03 -12.26 45.88
CA ILE A 312 16.73 -12.89 45.57
C ILE A 312 15.59 -12.03 46.13
N SER A 313 15.70 -11.56 47.38
CA SER A 313 14.65 -10.78 48.02
C SER A 313 14.49 -9.41 47.37
N ALA A 314 15.59 -8.74 47.02
CA ALA A 314 15.56 -7.46 46.31
C ALA A 314 14.90 -7.60 44.94
N GLU A 315 15.20 -8.66 44.20
CA GLU A 315 14.60 -8.90 42.88
C GLU A 315 13.10 -9.22 43.00
N ILE A 316 12.69 -10.03 43.98
CA ILE A 316 11.26 -10.26 44.26
C ILE A 316 10.53 -8.93 44.52
N LEU A 317 11.12 -8.02 45.30
CA LEU A 317 10.52 -6.71 45.60
C LEU A 317 10.58 -5.75 44.41
N SER A 318 11.58 -5.87 43.53
CA SER A 318 11.69 -5.09 42.28
C SER A 318 10.59 -5.47 41.29
N LEU A 319 10.36 -6.77 41.12
CA LEU A 319 9.37 -7.34 40.20
C LEU A 319 7.93 -7.21 40.70
N ASN A 320 7.75 -7.10 42.01
CA ASN A 320 6.44 -7.11 42.64
C ASN A 320 6.06 -5.72 43.16
N THR A 321 4.80 -5.35 43.05
CA THR A 321 4.31 -4.03 43.51
C THR A 321 4.20 -3.94 45.03
N ARG A 322 4.27 -5.08 45.72
CA ARG A 322 4.13 -5.24 47.17
C ARG A 322 4.87 -6.50 47.63
N THR A 323 5.11 -6.64 48.92
CA THR A 323 5.67 -7.88 49.49
C THR A 323 4.76 -9.08 49.21
N PRO A 324 5.29 -10.21 48.71
CA PRO A 324 4.50 -11.41 48.47
C PRO A 324 3.90 -11.96 49.76
N LYS A 325 2.74 -12.60 49.67
CA LYS A 325 2.10 -13.26 50.82
C LYS A 325 2.82 -14.54 51.23
N ALA A 326 3.47 -15.20 50.27
CA ALA A 326 4.25 -16.41 50.45
C ALA A 326 5.29 -16.53 49.32
N VAL A 327 6.36 -17.26 49.59
CA VAL A 327 7.41 -17.62 48.63
C VAL A 327 7.49 -19.13 48.55
N MET A 328 7.43 -19.67 47.34
CA MET A 328 7.65 -21.09 47.04
C MET A 328 9.03 -21.23 46.43
N LEU A 329 9.91 -21.97 47.10
CA LEU A 329 11.27 -22.24 46.62
C LEU A 329 11.31 -23.61 45.96
N VAL A 330 11.94 -23.70 44.80
CA VAL A 330 12.20 -24.94 44.05
C VAL A 330 13.64 -24.93 43.53
N GLY A 331 14.05 -26.01 42.84
CA GLY A 331 15.42 -26.14 42.37
C GLY A 331 16.37 -26.65 43.45
N GLY A 332 17.48 -27.28 43.06
CA GLY A 332 18.42 -27.90 43.99
C GLY A 332 19.06 -26.91 44.97
N GLY A 333 19.33 -25.68 44.52
CA GLY A 333 19.91 -24.61 45.33
C GLY A 333 18.97 -24.10 46.43
N SER A 334 17.66 -24.35 46.35
CA SER A 334 16.71 -23.99 47.41
C SER A 334 16.96 -24.77 48.71
N MET A 335 17.63 -25.91 48.63
CA MET A 335 18.04 -26.71 49.78
C MET A 335 19.32 -26.20 50.45
N THR A 336 19.87 -25.07 49.99
CA THR A 336 20.99 -24.43 50.68
C THR A 336 20.61 -24.14 52.15
N PRO A 337 21.42 -24.59 53.13
CA PRO A 337 21.13 -24.37 54.54
C PRO A 337 20.86 -22.89 54.86
N LEU A 338 19.87 -22.62 55.71
CA LEU A 338 19.46 -21.28 56.18
C LEU A 338 18.89 -20.33 55.10
N LEU A 339 19.01 -20.63 53.81
CA LEU A 339 18.60 -19.71 52.74
C LEU A 339 17.11 -19.33 52.81
N SER A 340 16.23 -20.32 53.04
CA SER A 340 14.79 -20.08 53.19
C SER A 340 14.44 -19.18 54.38
N GLU A 341 15.16 -19.34 55.50
CA GLU A 341 15.01 -18.51 56.70
C GLU A 341 15.47 -17.08 56.43
N LYS A 342 16.62 -16.91 55.78
CA LYS A 342 17.15 -15.59 55.40
C LYS A 342 16.23 -14.84 54.43
N ILE A 343 15.67 -15.52 53.44
CA ILE A 343 14.66 -14.94 52.54
C ILE A 343 13.41 -14.51 53.33
N ALA A 344 12.95 -15.33 54.29
CA ALA A 344 11.82 -14.98 55.14
C ALA A 344 12.09 -13.72 55.98
N GLU A 345 13.30 -13.60 56.56
CA GLU A 345 13.73 -12.41 57.30
C GLU A 345 13.71 -11.16 56.43
N ARG A 346 14.29 -11.22 55.22
CA ARG A 346 14.44 -10.03 54.35
C ARG A 346 13.13 -9.57 53.73
N LEU A 347 12.19 -10.49 53.54
CA LEU A 347 10.84 -10.17 53.09
C LEU A 347 9.87 -9.89 54.24
N GLU A 348 10.33 -9.91 55.50
CA GLU A 348 9.50 -9.75 56.70
C GLU A 348 8.32 -10.73 56.74
N LEU A 349 8.53 -11.95 56.26
CA LEU A 349 7.54 -13.02 56.22
C LEU A 349 7.72 -13.99 57.38
N PRO A 350 6.61 -14.54 57.92
CA PRO A 350 6.72 -15.70 58.82
C PRO A 350 7.44 -16.85 58.12
N ALA A 351 8.36 -17.53 58.82
CA ALA A 351 9.16 -18.62 58.23
C ALA A 351 8.31 -19.71 57.55
N ASN A 352 7.12 -20.02 58.08
CA ASN A 352 6.21 -21.00 57.47
C ASN A 352 5.56 -20.55 56.14
N ARG A 353 5.80 -19.32 55.68
CA ARG A 353 5.34 -18.78 54.39
C ARG A 353 6.43 -18.74 53.32
N VAL A 354 7.66 -19.09 53.65
CA VAL A 354 8.73 -19.38 52.69
C VAL A 354 8.96 -20.88 52.73
N ALA A 355 8.53 -21.59 51.69
CA ALA A 355 8.48 -23.04 51.73
C ALA A 355 9.13 -23.66 50.51
N ILE A 356 10.01 -24.63 50.75
CA ILE A 356 10.59 -25.49 49.72
C ILE A 356 9.51 -26.49 49.25
N ARG A 357 9.42 -26.72 47.94
CA ARG A 357 8.43 -27.60 47.32
C ARG A 357 9.10 -28.60 46.38
N GLY A 358 8.76 -29.88 46.56
CA GLY A 358 9.12 -30.95 45.64
C GLY A 358 7.97 -31.27 44.67
N ILE A 359 8.17 -32.33 43.89
CA ILE A 359 7.20 -32.83 42.92
C ILE A 359 5.94 -33.43 43.57
N ASP A 360 5.98 -33.73 44.86
CA ASP A 360 4.85 -34.17 45.68
C ASP A 360 3.74 -33.10 45.81
N ALA A 361 4.10 -31.83 45.61
CA ALA A 361 3.15 -30.73 45.58
C ALA A 361 2.35 -30.64 44.27
N ILE A 362 2.77 -31.34 43.21
CA ILE A 362 2.11 -31.35 41.90
C ILE A 362 0.95 -32.34 41.93
N LYS A 363 -0.27 -31.83 42.12
CA LYS A 363 -1.48 -32.66 42.33
C LYS A 363 -1.82 -33.59 41.16
N SER A 364 -1.48 -33.18 39.93
CA SER A 364 -1.74 -33.93 38.70
C SER A 364 -0.64 -34.92 38.36
N LEU A 365 0.39 -35.07 39.21
CA LEU A 365 1.54 -35.92 38.95
C LEU A 365 1.50 -37.19 39.80
N THR A 366 1.87 -38.31 39.17
CA THR A 366 2.18 -39.57 39.83
C THR A 366 3.58 -40.03 39.42
N PHE A 367 4.25 -40.80 40.27
CA PHE A 367 5.59 -41.30 40.03
C PHE A 367 5.78 -42.62 40.78
N GLU A 368 6.69 -43.46 40.30
CA GLU A 368 7.05 -44.70 41.00
C GLU A 368 7.69 -44.39 42.37
N LYS A 369 7.47 -45.26 43.36
CA LYS A 369 7.93 -45.03 44.76
C LYS A 369 9.45 -44.91 44.93
N GLU A 370 10.20 -45.30 43.92
CA GLU A 370 11.67 -45.24 43.91
C GLU A 370 12.18 -43.82 43.63
N PHE A 371 11.33 -42.90 43.16
CA PHE A 371 11.68 -41.50 42.98
C PHE A 371 11.49 -40.71 44.28
N GLU A 372 12.57 -40.10 44.78
CA GLU A 372 12.46 -39.11 45.86
C GLU A 372 11.87 -37.81 45.32
N PRO A 373 10.88 -37.21 46.02
CA PRO A 373 10.22 -36.02 45.53
C PRO A 373 11.05 -34.75 45.81
N THR A 374 12.17 -34.59 45.11
CA THR A 374 13.11 -33.49 45.33
C THR A 374 12.67 -32.20 44.62
N PRO A 375 13.05 -31.02 45.16
CA PRO A 375 12.72 -29.71 44.54
C PRO A 375 13.34 -29.49 43.15
N GLU A 376 14.47 -30.13 42.88
CA GLU A 376 15.19 -30.04 41.59
C GLU A 376 14.42 -30.65 40.42
N LEU A 377 13.47 -31.57 40.68
CA LEU A 377 12.70 -32.24 39.63
C LEU A 377 11.46 -31.44 39.17
N VAL A 378 11.08 -30.41 39.93
CA VAL A 378 9.88 -29.60 39.62
C VAL A 378 9.97 -28.97 38.24
N THR A 379 11.10 -28.32 37.94
CA THR A 379 11.31 -27.60 36.68
C THR A 379 11.37 -28.55 35.49
N PRO A 380 12.20 -29.62 35.49
CA PRO A 380 12.17 -30.65 34.45
C PRO A 380 10.76 -31.19 34.16
N ILE A 381 9.99 -31.54 35.19
CA ILE A 381 8.60 -32.01 35.02
C ILE A 381 7.71 -30.91 34.43
N GLY A 382 7.87 -29.67 34.89
CA GLY A 382 7.21 -28.50 34.33
C GLY A 382 7.47 -28.35 32.84
N ILE A 383 8.70 -28.57 32.38
CA ILE A 383 9.10 -28.46 30.98
C ILE A 383 8.34 -29.47 30.13
N ALA A 384 8.30 -30.72 30.56
CA ALA A 384 7.61 -31.78 29.82
C ALA A 384 6.09 -31.63 29.84
N ILE A 385 5.49 -31.14 30.94
CA ILE A 385 4.05 -30.88 31.00
C ILE A 385 3.68 -29.67 30.14
N ALA A 386 4.48 -28.60 30.16
CA ALA A 386 4.23 -27.37 29.40
C ALA A 386 4.11 -27.63 27.89
N ALA A 387 4.86 -28.62 27.38
CA ALA A 387 4.84 -29.02 25.97
C ALA A 387 3.46 -29.44 25.46
N ARG A 388 2.58 -29.96 26.32
CA ARG A 388 1.21 -30.34 25.93
C ARG A 388 0.18 -29.25 26.12
N GLU A 389 0.36 -28.41 27.14
CA GLU A 389 -0.66 -27.43 27.53
C GLU A 389 -0.56 -26.13 26.73
N ASN A 390 0.65 -25.70 26.34
CA ASN A 390 0.88 -24.49 25.55
C ASN A 390 2.16 -24.63 24.68
N PRO A 391 2.16 -25.45 23.61
CA PRO A 391 3.33 -25.58 22.75
C PRO A 391 3.59 -24.25 22.04
N VAL A 392 4.75 -23.66 22.28
CA VAL A 392 5.34 -22.71 21.32
C VAL A 392 5.94 -23.59 20.23
N GLU A 393 5.20 -23.79 19.14
CA GLU A 393 5.67 -24.54 17.98
C GLU A 393 6.81 -23.79 17.31
N TYR A 394 7.90 -24.51 17.08
CA TYR A 394 9.05 -24.04 16.33
C TYR A 394 8.99 -24.62 14.92
N ILE A 395 8.85 -23.76 13.90
CA ILE A 395 9.00 -24.19 12.51
C ILE A 395 10.10 -23.38 11.81
N SER A 396 10.80 -24.06 10.91
CA SER A 396 11.76 -23.44 10.02
C SER A 396 11.24 -23.54 8.59
N ILE A 397 11.20 -22.40 7.90
CA ILE A 397 10.81 -22.30 6.49
C ILE A 397 11.93 -21.62 5.71
N LYS A 398 11.88 -21.68 4.38
CA LYS A 398 12.74 -20.86 3.51
C LYS A 398 11.90 -19.85 2.74
N VAL A 399 12.22 -18.57 2.82
CA VAL A 399 11.59 -17.51 2.02
C VAL A 399 12.65 -16.95 1.09
N ASN A 400 12.49 -17.10 -0.23
CA ASN A 400 13.46 -16.64 -1.24
C ASN A 400 14.91 -17.05 -0.91
N GLU A 401 15.12 -18.33 -0.55
CA GLU A 401 16.40 -18.94 -0.14
C GLU A 401 16.91 -18.57 1.28
N GLU A 402 16.34 -17.56 1.94
CA GLU A 402 16.66 -17.23 3.32
C GLU A 402 15.90 -18.13 4.31
N THR A 403 16.60 -18.68 5.30
CA THR A 403 15.96 -19.52 6.32
C THR A 403 15.33 -18.64 7.39
N VAL A 404 14.01 -18.74 7.53
CA VAL A 404 13.23 -18.02 8.53
C VAL A 404 12.79 -19.00 9.60
N ARG A 405 12.99 -18.61 10.86
CA ARG A 405 12.63 -19.40 12.04
C ARG A 405 11.47 -18.70 12.72
N LEU A 406 10.39 -19.44 12.95
CA LEU A 406 9.14 -18.95 13.51
C LEU A 406 8.89 -19.68 14.83
N PHE A 407 8.51 -18.91 15.85
CA PHE A 407 8.08 -19.40 17.16
C PHE A 407 6.63 -18.97 17.31
N ASP A 408 5.69 -19.90 17.38
CA ASP A 408 4.30 -19.51 17.57
C ASP A 408 3.42 -20.58 18.22
N ILE A 409 2.38 -20.10 18.88
CA ILE A 409 1.37 -20.86 19.64
C ILE A 409 0.16 -21.18 18.72
N LYS A 410 0.27 -20.95 17.40
CA LYS A 410 -0.75 -21.20 16.37
C LYS A 410 -0.19 -21.92 15.14
N LYS A 411 -1.12 -22.36 14.26
CA LYS A 411 -0.84 -22.77 12.88
C LYS A 411 -0.36 -21.56 12.08
N LEU A 412 0.94 -21.46 11.85
CA LEU A 412 1.58 -20.36 11.13
C LEU A 412 1.08 -20.27 9.68
N THR A 413 1.00 -19.08 9.12
CA THR A 413 0.56 -18.86 7.74
C THR A 413 1.68 -18.33 6.85
N VAL A 414 1.53 -18.46 5.53
CA VAL A 414 2.48 -17.92 4.55
C VAL A 414 2.76 -16.44 4.80
N GLY A 415 1.76 -15.66 5.21
CA GLY A 415 1.92 -14.25 5.59
C GLY A 415 2.83 -14.04 6.79
N ASP A 416 2.71 -14.86 7.85
CA ASP A 416 3.59 -14.81 9.02
C ASP A 416 5.05 -15.07 8.60
N GLY A 417 5.28 -16.08 7.76
CA GLY A 417 6.60 -16.43 7.24
C GLY A 417 7.27 -15.31 6.44
N ILE A 418 6.50 -14.64 5.57
CA ILE A 418 7.00 -13.50 4.78
C ILE A 418 7.33 -12.31 5.68
N LEU A 419 6.47 -11.99 6.66
CA LEU A 419 6.72 -10.88 7.58
C LEU A 419 8.00 -11.10 8.41
N SER A 420 8.20 -12.31 8.92
CA SER A 420 9.39 -12.66 9.72
C SER A 420 10.69 -12.69 8.93
N SER A 421 10.64 -12.77 7.59
CA SER A 421 11.81 -12.58 6.71
C SER A 421 12.27 -11.11 6.62
N GLY A 422 11.52 -10.17 7.21
CA GLY A 422 11.79 -8.73 7.11
C GLY A 422 11.27 -8.10 5.82
N VAL A 423 10.52 -8.84 4.99
CA VAL A 423 9.88 -8.32 3.78
C VAL A 423 8.63 -7.53 4.15
N GLU A 424 8.61 -6.24 3.81
CA GLU A 424 7.43 -5.39 4.02
C GLU A 424 6.29 -5.76 3.07
N LEU A 425 5.20 -6.32 3.60
CA LEU A 425 3.98 -6.68 2.86
C LEU A 425 3.46 -5.53 1.97
N ASN A 426 3.49 -4.30 2.48
CA ASN A 426 3.03 -3.11 1.74
C ASN A 426 3.85 -2.81 0.48
N ARG A 427 5.09 -3.30 0.39
CA ARG A 427 5.96 -3.11 -0.79
C ARG A 427 5.80 -4.20 -1.84
N LEU A 428 5.11 -5.29 -1.50
CA LEU A 428 4.86 -6.42 -2.38
C LEU A 428 3.66 -6.21 -3.30
N PHE A 429 2.70 -5.36 -2.93
CA PHE A 429 1.59 -5.00 -3.81
C PHE A 429 2.04 -3.99 -4.88
N GLY A 430 1.49 -4.13 -6.08
CA GLY A 430 1.58 -3.08 -7.09
C GLY A 430 0.93 -1.80 -6.58
N LYS A 431 1.54 -0.64 -6.83
CA LYS A 431 0.91 0.64 -6.47
C LYS A 431 -0.28 0.90 -7.42
N PRO A 432 -1.40 1.48 -6.94
CA PRO A 432 -2.42 1.98 -7.84
C PRO A 432 -1.87 3.11 -8.71
N GLY A 433 -2.34 3.19 -9.95
CA GLY A 433 -2.02 4.31 -10.85
C GLY A 433 -2.61 5.62 -10.34
N MET A 434 -1.97 6.73 -10.68
CA MET A 434 -2.43 8.06 -10.29
C MET A 434 -3.76 8.40 -10.96
N ALA A 435 -4.76 8.78 -10.14
CA ALA A 435 -6.03 9.29 -10.63
C ALA A 435 -5.87 10.73 -11.15
N MET A 436 -6.70 11.10 -12.13
CA MET A 436 -6.75 12.44 -12.73
C MET A 436 -8.02 13.16 -12.28
N MET A 437 -7.90 14.45 -11.92
CA MET A 437 -9.04 15.30 -11.58
C MET A 437 -9.22 16.37 -12.65
N VAL A 438 -10.35 16.36 -13.34
CA VAL A 438 -10.70 17.39 -14.35
C VAL A 438 -11.93 18.15 -13.92
N LYS A 439 -12.08 19.40 -14.36
CA LYS A 439 -13.24 20.23 -14.04
C LYS A 439 -14.12 20.39 -15.28
N VAL A 440 -15.27 19.73 -15.29
CA VAL A 440 -16.23 19.75 -16.39
C VAL A 440 -17.42 20.62 -16.03
N ASN A 441 -17.68 21.70 -16.77
CA ASN A 441 -18.78 22.64 -16.55
C ASN A 441 -18.89 23.11 -15.08
N GLY A 442 -17.74 23.43 -14.48
CA GLY A 442 -17.68 23.86 -13.09
C GLY A 442 -17.62 22.75 -12.03
N ARG A 443 -17.84 21.47 -12.38
CA ARG A 443 -17.84 20.32 -11.47
C ARG A 443 -16.56 19.51 -11.59
N VAL A 444 -16.01 19.06 -10.46
CA VAL A 444 -14.82 18.19 -10.46
C VAL A 444 -15.25 16.76 -10.77
N VAL A 445 -14.65 16.15 -11.79
CA VAL A 445 -14.80 14.75 -12.19
C VAL A 445 -13.47 14.04 -11.94
N THR A 446 -13.52 12.89 -11.27
CA THR A 446 -12.33 12.08 -10.97
C THR A 446 -12.30 10.87 -11.90
N ILE A 447 -11.16 10.70 -12.57
CA ILE A 447 -10.88 9.59 -13.49
C ILE A 447 -9.90 8.67 -12.78
N PRO A 448 -10.31 7.45 -12.37
CA PRO A 448 -9.45 6.55 -11.62
C PRO A 448 -8.33 5.98 -12.51
N GLY A 449 -7.14 5.79 -11.94
CA GLY A 449 -6.09 4.98 -12.55
C GLY A 449 -6.34 3.48 -12.36
N GLU A 450 -5.56 2.63 -13.01
CA GLU A 450 -5.69 1.18 -12.87
C GLU A 450 -5.22 0.70 -11.49
N HIS A 451 -5.81 -0.40 -11.02
CA HIS A 451 -5.37 -1.05 -9.79
C HIS A 451 -4.03 -1.79 -10.00
N GLY A 452 -3.14 -1.71 -9.02
CA GLY A 452 -1.99 -2.60 -8.96
C GLY A 452 -2.41 -4.05 -8.71
N THR A 453 -1.59 -5.01 -9.15
CA THR A 453 -1.84 -6.44 -8.94
C THR A 453 -1.30 -6.93 -7.59
N PRO A 454 -1.90 -7.98 -7.00
CA PRO A 454 -1.35 -8.62 -5.80
C PRO A 454 -0.02 -9.33 -6.11
N PRO A 455 0.82 -9.60 -5.10
CA PRO A 455 2.04 -10.38 -5.27
C PRO A 455 1.74 -11.84 -5.65
N VAL A 456 2.66 -12.47 -6.36
CA VAL A 456 2.62 -13.91 -6.64
C VAL A 456 3.31 -14.63 -5.49
N LEU A 457 2.57 -15.54 -4.84
CA LEU A 457 3.05 -16.32 -3.71
C LEU A 457 3.01 -17.81 -4.09
N LYS A 458 4.14 -18.50 -3.90
CA LYS A 458 4.21 -19.95 -4.13
C LYS A 458 4.78 -20.66 -2.91
N LYS A 459 4.13 -21.73 -2.48
CA LYS A 459 4.59 -22.67 -1.45
C LYS A 459 4.93 -24.00 -2.09
N ASN A 460 6.18 -24.44 -1.95
CA ASN A 460 6.68 -25.67 -2.56
C ASN A 460 6.36 -25.77 -4.06
N GLY A 461 6.42 -24.62 -4.77
CA GLY A 461 6.11 -24.50 -6.20
C GLY A 461 4.62 -24.33 -6.57
N HIS A 462 3.69 -24.38 -5.63
CA HIS A 462 2.25 -24.26 -5.86
C HIS A 462 1.73 -22.89 -5.43
N ASP A 463 0.75 -22.32 -6.16
CA ASP A 463 0.15 -21.03 -5.82
C ASP A 463 -0.58 -21.10 -4.47
N VAL A 464 -0.35 -20.10 -3.62
CA VAL A 464 -0.93 -19.99 -2.28
C VAL A 464 -1.37 -18.55 -1.97
N SER A 465 -2.18 -18.42 -0.94
CA SER A 465 -2.56 -17.15 -0.31
C SER A 465 -1.75 -16.89 0.96
N LEU A 466 -1.84 -15.68 1.50
CA LEU A 466 -1.18 -15.32 2.77
C LEU A 466 -1.74 -16.10 3.97
N ASP A 467 -2.98 -16.57 3.89
CA ASP A 467 -3.68 -17.25 5.00
C ASP A 467 -3.45 -18.77 5.00
N ASP A 468 -2.80 -19.30 3.96
CA ASP A 468 -2.51 -20.73 3.88
C ASP A 468 -1.50 -21.16 4.95
N PRO A 469 -1.69 -22.34 5.58
CA PRO A 469 -0.85 -22.81 6.67
C PRO A 469 0.55 -23.18 6.18
N LEU A 470 1.55 -22.94 7.04
CA LEU A 470 2.94 -23.34 6.89
C LEU A 470 3.22 -24.61 7.70
N GLU A 471 4.08 -25.43 7.14
CA GLU A 471 4.65 -26.60 7.79
C GLU A 471 6.18 -26.50 7.84
N HIS A 472 6.79 -27.26 8.76
CA HIS A 472 8.24 -27.32 8.86
C HIS A 472 8.87 -27.77 7.53
N GLY A 473 9.84 -27.00 7.04
CA GLY A 473 10.54 -27.27 5.78
C GLY A 473 9.92 -26.65 4.54
N ASP A 474 8.79 -25.94 4.66
CA ASP A 474 8.15 -25.27 3.51
C ASP A 474 9.07 -24.24 2.85
N VAL A 475 9.01 -24.16 1.52
CA VAL A 475 9.73 -23.19 0.69
C VAL A 475 8.75 -22.21 0.08
N ILE A 476 8.87 -20.93 0.45
CA ILE A 476 8.05 -19.83 -0.03
C ILE A 476 8.84 -19.00 -1.04
N PHE A 477 8.23 -18.79 -2.20
CA PHE A 477 8.70 -17.86 -3.22
C PHE A 477 7.73 -16.68 -3.31
N VAL A 478 8.29 -15.47 -3.31
CA VAL A 478 7.52 -14.23 -3.34
C VAL A 478 8.00 -13.36 -4.49
N GLU A 479 7.09 -12.97 -5.36
CA GLU A 479 7.31 -12.01 -6.43
C GLU A 479 6.35 -10.82 -6.30
N LYS A 480 6.89 -9.62 -6.49
CA LYS A 480 6.16 -8.36 -6.33
C LYS A 480 5.10 -8.18 -7.42
N GLY A 481 3.91 -7.70 -7.02
CA GLY A 481 2.86 -7.30 -7.94
C GLY A 481 3.23 -6.09 -8.80
N VAL A 482 2.67 -6.06 -10.01
CA VAL A 482 2.85 -4.97 -10.99
C VAL A 482 1.97 -3.78 -10.63
N SER A 483 2.53 -2.57 -10.63
CA SER A 483 1.77 -1.32 -10.40
C SER A 483 0.78 -1.06 -11.53
N GLY A 484 -0.38 -0.48 -11.20
CA GLY A 484 -1.37 -0.06 -12.19
C GLY A 484 -0.91 1.15 -12.99
N ALA A 485 -1.41 1.30 -14.21
CA ALA A 485 -1.16 2.46 -15.06
C ALA A 485 -1.94 3.70 -14.58
N ASP A 486 -1.36 4.88 -14.79
CA ASP A 486 -1.99 6.17 -14.50
C ASP A 486 -3.25 6.38 -15.35
N ALA A 487 -4.19 7.17 -14.85
CA ALA A 487 -5.44 7.47 -15.53
C ALA A 487 -5.19 8.15 -16.89
N THR A 488 -5.92 7.71 -17.91
CA THR A 488 -5.94 8.35 -19.24
C THR A 488 -7.39 8.56 -19.66
N ALA A 489 -7.68 9.70 -20.29
CA ALA A 489 -9.00 10.04 -20.79
C ALA A 489 -8.92 11.09 -21.90
N THR A 490 -9.93 11.10 -22.75
CA THR A 490 -10.20 12.14 -23.75
C THR A 490 -11.37 13.03 -23.32
N VAL A 491 -11.57 14.15 -24.02
CA VAL A 491 -12.74 15.03 -23.82
C VAL A 491 -14.05 14.24 -23.92
N SER A 492 -14.18 13.35 -24.90
CA SER A 492 -15.37 12.54 -25.14
C SER A 492 -15.69 11.54 -24.03
N ASP A 493 -14.69 11.11 -23.26
CA ASP A 493 -14.88 10.17 -22.14
C ASP A 493 -15.53 10.82 -20.92
N VAL A 494 -15.49 12.16 -20.83
CA VAL A 494 -15.88 12.91 -19.62
C VAL A 494 -16.98 13.94 -19.88
N LEU A 495 -17.13 14.42 -21.11
CA LEU A 495 -18.12 15.42 -21.50
C LEU A 495 -19.13 14.85 -22.47
N GLU A 496 -20.36 14.66 -21.99
CA GLU A 496 -21.53 14.42 -22.86
C GLU A 496 -21.94 15.74 -23.53
N LEU A 497 -21.80 15.79 -24.86
CA LEU A 497 -22.18 16.98 -25.63
C LEU A 497 -23.67 16.96 -25.98
N PRO A 498 -24.38 18.09 -25.81
CA PRO A 498 -25.74 18.22 -26.30
C PRO A 498 -25.81 18.24 -27.83
N GLU A 499 -27.00 17.93 -28.38
CA GLU A 499 -27.24 17.91 -29.83
C GLU A 499 -26.98 19.27 -30.48
N ALA A 500 -26.48 19.25 -31.72
CA ALA A 500 -26.28 20.44 -32.53
C ALA A 500 -27.59 21.23 -32.73
N ILE A 501 -27.50 22.55 -32.76
CA ILE A 501 -28.64 23.39 -33.15
C ILE A 501 -28.75 23.45 -34.67
N THR A 502 -29.97 23.57 -35.17
CA THR A 502 -30.26 23.68 -36.61
C THR A 502 -30.57 25.14 -36.94
N VAL A 503 -29.95 25.71 -37.96
CA VAL A 503 -30.25 27.06 -38.47
C VAL A 503 -30.40 27.02 -39.99
N GLU A 504 -31.24 27.88 -40.55
CA GLU A 504 -31.46 27.99 -42.00
C GLU A 504 -30.82 29.28 -42.52
N ILE A 505 -29.75 29.19 -43.31
CA ILE A 505 -29.02 30.35 -43.85
C ILE A 505 -29.24 30.38 -45.37
N ASN A 506 -29.88 31.44 -45.89
CA ASN A 506 -30.20 31.58 -47.33
C ASN A 506 -30.83 30.31 -47.94
N GLU A 507 -31.83 29.73 -47.25
CA GLU A 507 -32.58 28.52 -47.65
C GLU A 507 -31.80 27.19 -47.54
N GLU A 508 -30.57 27.21 -47.02
CA GLU A 508 -29.78 26.00 -46.74
C GLU A 508 -29.71 25.72 -45.23
N THR A 509 -29.80 24.45 -44.85
CA THR A 509 -29.82 24.03 -43.44
C THR A 509 -28.41 23.70 -42.95
N TYR A 510 -28.01 24.28 -41.82
CA TYR A 510 -26.73 24.06 -41.15
C TYR A 510 -26.94 23.46 -39.77
N TRP A 511 -26.08 22.51 -39.40
CA TRP A 511 -26.00 21.93 -38.06
C TRP A 511 -24.79 22.52 -37.33
N ILE A 512 -25.05 23.22 -36.24
CA ILE A 512 -24.03 23.96 -35.51
C ILE A 512 -23.77 23.26 -34.18
N GLU A 513 -22.58 22.66 -34.08
CA GLU A 513 -22.12 21.96 -32.88
C GLU A 513 -21.71 22.94 -31.77
N PRO A 514 -21.82 22.54 -30.49
CA PRO A 514 -21.31 23.34 -29.38
C PRO A 514 -19.78 23.46 -29.45
N VAL A 515 -19.26 24.63 -29.08
CA VAL A 515 -17.82 24.87 -29.00
C VAL A 515 -17.29 24.38 -27.66
N ILE A 516 -16.35 23.44 -27.72
CA ILE A 516 -15.70 22.87 -26.54
C ILE A 516 -14.41 23.64 -26.26
N THR A 517 -14.20 24.03 -25.00
CA THR A 517 -12.98 24.71 -24.56
C THR A 517 -12.27 23.90 -23.48
N LEU A 518 -10.98 23.64 -23.70
CA LEU A 518 -10.05 23.08 -22.73
C LEU A 518 -9.07 24.18 -22.32
N ASN A 519 -9.09 24.59 -21.05
CA ASN A 519 -8.26 25.69 -20.53
C ASN A 519 -8.34 26.95 -21.42
N ASP A 520 -9.56 27.33 -21.79
CA ASP A 520 -9.88 28.49 -22.66
C ASP A 520 -9.43 28.35 -24.13
N SER A 521 -8.93 27.19 -24.55
CA SER A 521 -8.58 26.89 -25.95
C SER A 521 -9.58 25.94 -26.59
N THR A 522 -10.01 26.19 -27.82
CA THR A 522 -10.96 25.32 -28.54
C THR A 522 -10.32 23.98 -28.89
N VAL A 523 -11.00 22.87 -28.58
CA VAL A 523 -10.50 21.50 -28.78
C VAL A 523 -11.55 20.58 -29.40
N THR A 524 -11.11 19.41 -29.88
CA THR A 524 -12.00 18.35 -30.39
C THR A 524 -12.34 17.32 -29.29
N PRO A 525 -13.42 16.54 -29.46
CA PRO A 525 -13.78 15.45 -28.54
C PRO A 525 -12.68 14.40 -28.32
N ASP A 526 -11.78 14.19 -29.29
CA ASP A 526 -10.68 13.22 -29.20
C ASP A 526 -9.43 13.74 -28.46
N SER A 527 -9.46 15.00 -28.00
CA SER A 527 -8.32 15.61 -27.33
C SER A 527 -8.06 14.96 -25.96
N THR A 528 -6.80 14.62 -25.67
CA THR A 528 -6.40 14.00 -24.40
C THR A 528 -6.43 14.99 -23.26
N LEU A 529 -6.90 14.54 -22.09
CA LEU A 529 -6.97 15.34 -20.87
C LEU A 529 -5.71 15.15 -20.00
N SER A 530 -5.40 16.18 -19.22
CA SER A 530 -4.37 16.21 -18.18
C SER A 530 -4.97 16.56 -16.82
N ASP A 531 -4.24 16.26 -15.75
CA ASP A 531 -4.69 16.58 -14.40
C ASP A 531 -4.91 18.09 -14.23
N ARG A 532 -6.06 18.43 -13.62
CA ARG A 532 -6.57 19.79 -13.37
C ARG A 532 -7.03 20.56 -14.60
N ASP A 533 -7.18 19.89 -15.73
CA ASP A 533 -7.77 20.52 -16.90
C ASP A 533 -9.19 21.00 -16.64
N ARG A 534 -9.52 22.15 -17.21
CA ARG A 534 -10.87 22.72 -17.19
C ARG A 534 -11.49 22.58 -18.57
N LEU A 535 -12.59 21.84 -18.61
CA LEU A 535 -13.39 21.56 -19.79
C LEU A 535 -14.75 22.24 -19.64
N ASP A 536 -15.06 23.16 -20.54
CA ASP A 536 -16.35 23.84 -20.62
C ASP A 536 -16.88 23.73 -22.06
N PHE A 537 -18.18 23.91 -22.25
CA PHE A 537 -18.76 24.07 -23.58
C PHE A 537 -19.80 25.19 -23.59
N HIS A 538 -20.02 25.78 -24.76
CA HIS A 538 -21.11 26.71 -24.98
C HIS A 538 -21.67 26.54 -26.40
N PHE A 539 -22.94 26.90 -26.57
CA PHE A 539 -23.49 27.09 -27.91
C PHE A 539 -23.06 28.46 -28.43
N PRO A 540 -22.86 28.61 -29.74
CA PRO A 540 -22.62 29.92 -30.32
C PRO A 540 -23.86 30.79 -30.11
N ASP A 541 -23.66 31.91 -29.42
CA ASP A 541 -24.74 32.77 -28.93
C ASP A 541 -24.97 33.97 -29.84
N THR A 542 -24.11 34.17 -30.85
CA THR A 542 -24.17 35.34 -31.75
C THR A 542 -24.17 34.93 -33.22
N LEU A 543 -24.75 35.80 -34.05
CA LEU A 543 -24.76 35.63 -35.50
C LEU A 543 -23.34 35.48 -36.08
N ASP A 544 -22.34 36.20 -35.56
CA ASP A 544 -20.93 36.05 -36.02
C ASP A 544 -20.39 34.63 -35.79
N GLU A 545 -20.61 34.06 -34.61
CA GLU A 545 -20.13 32.72 -34.27
C GLU A 545 -20.82 31.64 -35.11
N VAL A 546 -22.14 31.76 -35.28
CA VAL A 546 -22.93 30.83 -36.12
C VAL A 546 -22.46 30.89 -37.58
N LEU A 547 -22.24 32.08 -38.14
CA LEU A 547 -21.78 32.23 -39.53
C LEU A 547 -20.36 31.66 -39.72
N ARG A 548 -19.45 31.88 -38.76
CA ARG A 548 -18.09 31.32 -38.82
C ARG A 548 -18.09 29.80 -38.73
N LEU A 549 -18.89 29.23 -37.84
CA LEU A 549 -19.03 27.77 -37.69
C LEU A 549 -19.72 27.13 -38.90
N ALA A 550 -20.59 27.85 -39.58
CA ALA A 550 -21.15 27.48 -40.88
C ALA A 550 -20.14 27.62 -42.05
N GLY A 551 -18.90 28.08 -41.79
CA GLY A 551 -17.87 28.26 -42.80
C GLY A 551 -18.02 29.53 -43.67
N LEU A 552 -18.89 30.45 -43.28
CA LEU A 552 -19.16 31.69 -44.00
C LEU A 552 -18.23 32.81 -43.51
N LYS A 553 -17.73 33.64 -44.44
CA LYS A 553 -16.88 34.78 -44.09
C LYS A 553 -17.73 35.92 -43.55
N THR A 554 -17.45 36.32 -42.31
CA THR A 554 -17.87 37.60 -41.76
C THR A 554 -16.68 38.55 -41.89
N ASP A 555 -16.78 39.56 -42.76
CA ASP A 555 -15.74 40.60 -42.87
C ASP A 555 -16.26 41.90 -42.26
N PRO A 556 -15.90 42.24 -41.01
CA PRO A 556 -16.35 43.46 -40.35
C PRO A 556 -15.76 44.74 -40.98
N GLU A 557 -14.71 44.62 -41.80
CA GLU A 557 -13.94 45.76 -42.34
C GLU A 557 -14.31 46.16 -43.77
N ALA A 558 -15.28 45.50 -44.39
CA ALA A 558 -15.83 45.89 -45.70
C ALA A 558 -16.73 47.15 -45.60
N GLN A 559 -16.25 48.23 -44.98
CA GLN A 559 -16.87 49.55 -45.02
C GLN A 559 -16.70 50.15 -46.41
N GLY A 560 -17.73 49.98 -47.24
CA GLY A 560 -17.74 50.35 -48.64
C GLY A 560 -17.76 51.85 -48.89
N THR A 561 -16.63 52.54 -48.68
CA THR A 561 -16.36 53.83 -49.32
C THR A 561 -14.95 53.84 -49.90
N ILE A 562 -14.82 53.87 -51.23
CA ILE A 562 -13.53 54.05 -51.89
C ILE A 562 -13.40 55.47 -52.43
N SER A 563 -12.20 56.03 -52.34
CA SER A 563 -11.90 57.35 -52.91
C SER A 563 -11.04 57.18 -54.16
N ILE A 564 -11.47 57.81 -55.25
CA ILE A 564 -10.80 57.78 -56.56
C ILE A 564 -10.61 59.20 -57.07
N THR A 565 -9.79 59.37 -58.11
CA THR A 565 -9.59 60.64 -58.81
C THR A 565 -10.11 60.51 -60.24
N VAL A 566 -11.12 61.28 -60.61
CA VAL A 566 -11.73 61.28 -61.95
C VAL A 566 -11.43 62.61 -62.63
N ASN A 567 -10.75 62.61 -63.78
CA ASN A 567 -10.40 63.84 -64.51
C ASN A 567 -9.84 64.96 -63.59
N GLN A 568 -8.88 64.60 -62.73
CA GLN A 568 -8.22 65.45 -61.73
C GLN A 568 -9.07 65.88 -60.52
N HIS A 569 -10.32 65.42 -60.40
CA HIS A 569 -11.20 65.71 -59.26
C HIS A 569 -11.38 64.48 -58.37
N ARG A 570 -11.33 64.68 -57.04
CA ARG A 570 -11.52 63.59 -56.09
C ARG A 570 -13.00 63.23 -55.97
N MET A 571 -13.32 61.95 -56.12
CA MET A 571 -14.67 61.39 -55.98
C MET A 571 -14.66 60.29 -54.91
N SER A 572 -15.80 60.12 -54.23
CA SER A 572 -16.02 59.09 -53.23
C SER A 572 -17.19 58.22 -53.67
N LEU A 573 -16.96 56.91 -53.79
CA LEU A 573 -17.99 55.92 -54.15
C LEU A 573 -18.39 55.16 -52.89
N LYS A 574 -19.68 55.12 -52.54
CA LYS A 574 -20.22 54.47 -51.33
C LYS A 574 -21.08 53.25 -51.71
N ARG A 575 -20.98 52.14 -50.95
CA ARG A 575 -21.86 50.97 -51.04
C ARG A 575 -22.95 51.00 -49.97
N ASP A 576 -24.03 50.27 -50.26
CA ASP A 576 -25.03 49.90 -49.27
C ASP A 576 -24.45 48.84 -48.30
N GLU A 577 -24.80 48.95 -47.02
CA GLU A 577 -24.34 48.06 -45.96
C GLU A 577 -24.95 46.65 -46.14
N ALA A 578 -24.16 45.60 -45.89
CA ALA A 578 -24.71 44.25 -45.81
C ALA A 578 -25.76 44.19 -44.69
N THR A 579 -26.98 43.78 -45.03
CA THR A 579 -28.08 43.68 -44.08
C THR A 579 -28.28 42.22 -43.70
N TYR A 580 -28.15 41.92 -42.42
CA TYR A 580 -28.47 40.61 -41.87
C TYR A 580 -29.93 40.63 -41.39
N LEU A 581 -30.69 39.59 -41.71
CA LEU A 581 -32.03 39.41 -41.17
C LEU A 581 -32.06 38.10 -40.38
N ILE A 582 -32.63 38.13 -39.18
CA ILE A 582 -32.98 36.92 -38.42
C ILE A 582 -34.51 36.87 -38.38
N ASN A 583 -35.11 35.82 -38.94
CA ASN A 583 -36.55 35.64 -39.06
C ASN A 583 -37.27 36.82 -39.73
N GLY A 584 -36.59 37.51 -40.67
CA GLY A 584 -37.11 38.67 -41.38
C GLY A 584 -36.93 40.03 -40.67
N GLU A 585 -36.35 40.05 -39.47
CA GLU A 585 -36.05 41.28 -38.72
C GLU A 585 -34.57 41.68 -38.84
N PRO A 586 -34.24 42.98 -38.97
CA PRO A 586 -32.85 43.46 -39.04
C PRO A 586 -32.01 43.02 -37.83
N ALA A 587 -30.85 42.43 -38.12
CA ALA A 587 -29.91 41.91 -37.13
C ALA A 587 -28.49 42.46 -37.34
N SER A 588 -27.70 42.44 -36.27
CA SER A 588 -26.27 42.72 -36.30
C SER A 588 -25.49 41.43 -36.07
N LEU A 589 -24.18 41.43 -36.34
CA LEU A 589 -23.30 40.29 -36.04
C LEU A 589 -23.30 39.87 -34.56
N LYS A 590 -23.73 40.74 -33.64
CA LYS A 590 -23.87 40.45 -32.21
C LYS A 590 -25.28 40.03 -31.80
N SER A 591 -26.21 39.97 -32.75
CA SER A 591 -27.58 39.56 -32.47
C SER A 591 -27.62 38.08 -32.08
N PRO A 592 -28.45 37.71 -31.09
CA PRO A 592 -28.55 36.34 -30.63
C PRO A 592 -29.24 35.45 -31.66
N VAL A 593 -28.74 34.23 -31.82
CA VAL A 593 -29.31 33.21 -32.70
C VAL A 593 -29.84 32.04 -31.86
N LYS A 594 -31.01 31.53 -32.24
CA LYS A 594 -31.67 30.40 -31.59
C LYS A 594 -31.79 29.21 -32.55
N ASN A 595 -31.98 28.04 -31.97
CA ASN A 595 -32.31 26.83 -32.71
C ASN A 595 -33.59 27.04 -33.55
N GLY A 596 -33.50 26.78 -34.85
CA GLY A 596 -34.56 26.93 -35.85
C GLY A 596 -34.64 28.32 -36.52
N ASP A 597 -33.74 29.25 -36.18
CA ASP A 597 -33.77 30.58 -36.78
C ASP A 597 -33.43 30.57 -38.27
N ARG A 598 -34.10 31.47 -39.00
CA ARG A 598 -33.88 31.73 -40.43
C ARG A 598 -33.03 32.97 -40.61
N ILE A 599 -31.83 32.81 -41.11
CA ILE A 599 -30.86 33.88 -41.36
C ILE A 599 -30.85 34.19 -42.86
N THR A 600 -31.13 35.44 -43.22
CA THR A 600 -30.99 35.93 -44.59
C THR A 600 -29.84 36.92 -44.66
N LEU A 601 -28.92 36.67 -45.59
CA LEU A 601 -27.75 37.51 -45.84
C LEU A 601 -28.01 38.34 -47.10
N ASN A 602 -28.36 39.61 -46.94
CA ASN A 602 -28.61 40.52 -48.05
C ASN A 602 -27.38 41.41 -48.29
N GLY A 603 -26.61 41.08 -49.33
CA GLY A 603 -25.46 41.86 -49.76
C GLY A 603 -24.46 41.00 -50.54
N SER A 604 -24.12 41.42 -51.76
CA SER A 604 -23.05 40.78 -52.54
C SER A 604 -21.71 41.07 -51.88
N THR A 605 -21.06 40.03 -51.37
CA THR A 605 -19.68 40.07 -50.87
C THR A 605 -18.65 40.02 -52.01
N GLU A 606 -19.05 40.08 -53.30
CA GLU A 606 -18.13 39.75 -54.41
C GLU A 606 -17.98 40.76 -55.58
N GLU A 607 -18.74 41.84 -55.73
CA GLU A 607 -18.54 42.73 -56.90
C GLU A 607 -17.75 44.00 -56.55
N SER A 608 -16.59 44.23 -57.19
CA SER A 608 -15.80 45.48 -57.13
C SER A 608 -16.46 46.63 -57.91
N PHE A 609 -16.25 47.91 -57.55
CA PHE A 609 -16.74 49.05 -58.36
C PHE A 609 -16.15 48.98 -59.78
N SER A 610 -16.93 49.31 -60.81
CA SER A 610 -16.51 49.33 -62.21
C SER A 610 -16.34 50.75 -62.78
N VAL A 611 -15.67 50.89 -63.92
CA VAL A 611 -15.58 52.19 -64.64
C VAL A 611 -16.98 52.71 -65.03
N GLN A 612 -17.92 51.81 -65.32
CA GLN A 612 -19.31 52.15 -65.61
C GLN A 612 -19.98 52.85 -64.42
N ASP A 613 -19.73 52.37 -63.20
CA ASP A 613 -20.28 52.98 -61.99
C ASP A 613 -19.74 54.40 -61.76
N VAL A 614 -18.48 54.65 -62.13
CA VAL A 614 -17.87 55.99 -62.10
C VAL A 614 -18.51 56.93 -63.13
N LEU A 615 -18.78 56.41 -64.34
CA LEU A 615 -19.39 57.18 -65.42
C LEU A 615 -20.83 57.59 -65.10
N LEU A 616 -21.65 56.67 -64.59
CA LEU A 616 -23.06 56.91 -64.26
C LEU A 616 -23.26 57.93 -63.13
N GLN A 617 -22.24 58.19 -62.32
CA GLN A 617 -22.25 59.25 -61.30
C GLN A 617 -21.97 60.65 -61.86
N THR A 618 -21.42 60.74 -63.08
CA THR A 618 -21.01 62.01 -63.71
C THR A 618 -21.76 62.33 -64.99
N HIS A 619 -22.36 61.34 -65.64
CA HIS A 619 -23.02 61.45 -66.93
C HIS A 619 -24.27 60.56 -66.97
N ASP A 620 -25.32 61.03 -67.65
CA ASP A 620 -26.61 60.33 -67.72
C ASP A 620 -26.58 59.01 -68.52
N GLN A 621 -25.64 58.88 -69.47
CA GLN A 621 -25.47 57.69 -70.31
C GLN A 621 -23.99 57.45 -70.63
N ALA A 622 -23.50 56.22 -70.43
CA ALA A 622 -22.11 55.83 -70.70
C ALA A 622 -21.89 55.33 -72.14
N ASN A 623 -22.95 54.88 -72.80
CA ASN A 623 -22.94 54.33 -74.14
C ASN A 623 -24.12 54.90 -74.94
N ARG A 624 -23.92 55.01 -76.26
CA ARG A 624 -25.02 55.25 -77.19
C ARG A 624 -25.51 53.91 -77.67
N GLU A 625 -26.82 53.79 -77.79
CA GLU A 625 -27.47 52.59 -78.27
C GLU A 625 -28.41 52.91 -79.43
N ILE A 626 -28.40 52.04 -80.43
CA ILE A 626 -29.44 51.99 -81.44
C ILE A 626 -29.96 50.56 -81.57
N ILE A 627 -31.24 50.45 -81.94
CA ILE A 627 -31.87 49.18 -82.30
C ILE A 627 -32.12 49.25 -83.80
N VAL A 628 -31.59 48.29 -84.55
CA VAL A 628 -31.83 48.12 -85.99
C VAL A 628 -32.43 46.75 -86.23
N THR A 629 -33.15 46.56 -87.33
CA THR A 629 -33.66 45.23 -87.70
C THR A 629 -32.70 44.62 -88.70
N PHE A 630 -32.04 43.49 -88.41
CA PHE A 630 -31.18 42.78 -89.36
C PHE A 630 -31.82 41.47 -89.80
N ASN A 631 -32.17 41.33 -91.08
CA ASN A 631 -32.87 40.15 -91.62
C ASN A 631 -34.09 39.73 -90.75
N ASP A 632 -34.97 40.69 -90.50
CA ASP A 632 -36.22 40.53 -89.71
C ASP A 632 -36.05 40.26 -88.21
N GLU A 633 -34.82 40.29 -87.68
CA GLU A 633 -34.56 40.21 -86.23
C GLU A 633 -34.04 41.55 -85.64
N PRO A 634 -34.55 42.01 -84.48
CA PRO A 634 -34.04 43.21 -83.83
C PRO A 634 -32.65 42.97 -83.24
N VAL A 635 -31.68 43.81 -83.62
CA VAL A 635 -30.30 43.79 -83.13
C VAL A 635 -30.00 45.06 -82.36
N ARG A 636 -29.58 44.88 -81.10
CA ARG A 636 -29.13 45.96 -80.21
C ARG A 636 -27.65 46.23 -80.42
N LEU A 637 -27.31 47.44 -80.86
CA LEU A 637 -25.92 47.88 -81.06
C LEU A 637 -25.56 48.95 -80.03
N GLU A 638 -24.40 48.81 -79.42
CA GLU A 638 -23.89 49.73 -78.40
C GLU A 638 -22.47 50.19 -78.75
N LYS A 639 -22.19 51.48 -78.54
CA LYS A 639 -20.84 52.04 -78.61
C LYS A 639 -20.60 52.91 -77.38
N SER A 640 -19.43 52.74 -76.75
CA SER A 640 -19.02 53.62 -75.66
C SER A 640 -18.92 55.06 -76.16
N LEU A 641 -19.54 55.98 -75.42
CA LEU A 641 -19.42 57.42 -75.66
C LEU A 641 -18.10 57.98 -75.12
N PHE A 642 -17.36 57.19 -74.33
CA PHE A 642 -16.17 57.63 -73.64
C PHE A 642 -14.99 56.68 -73.88
N ASP A 643 -13.80 57.26 -73.97
CA ASP A 643 -12.54 56.56 -73.76
C ASP A 643 -12.14 56.70 -72.29
N CYS A 644 -12.00 55.55 -71.63
CA CYS A 644 -11.65 55.49 -70.23
C CYS A 644 -10.26 54.88 -70.04
N THR A 645 -9.48 55.45 -69.13
CA THR A 645 -8.25 54.83 -68.64
C THR A 645 -8.26 54.72 -67.13
N ILE A 646 -7.71 53.64 -66.59
CA ILE A 646 -7.40 53.49 -65.17
C ILE A 646 -5.88 53.55 -65.03
N ASN A 647 -5.37 54.50 -64.25
CA ASN A 647 -3.93 54.70 -64.02
C ASN A 647 -3.09 54.83 -65.31
N GLY A 648 -3.71 55.31 -66.40
CA GLY A 648 -3.06 55.51 -67.70
C GLY A 648 -3.24 54.37 -68.71
N GLU A 649 -3.82 53.22 -68.32
CA GLU A 649 -4.10 52.10 -69.22
C GLU A 649 -5.55 52.11 -69.69
N SER A 650 -5.80 51.74 -70.96
CA SER A 650 -7.16 51.68 -71.52
C SER A 650 -8.02 50.65 -70.77
N ALA A 651 -9.17 51.09 -70.27
CA ALA A 651 -10.07 50.30 -69.47
C ALA A 651 -11.45 50.18 -70.13
N ALA A 652 -12.02 48.97 -70.07
CA ALA A 652 -13.40 48.74 -70.47
C ALA A 652 -14.37 49.22 -69.38
N LEU A 653 -15.65 49.40 -69.74
CA LEU A 653 -16.67 49.87 -68.80
C LEU A 653 -16.83 48.94 -67.58
N HIS A 654 -16.67 47.64 -67.75
CA HIS A 654 -16.76 46.64 -66.68
C HIS A 654 -15.45 46.45 -65.90
N SER A 655 -14.39 47.20 -66.20
CA SER A 655 -13.11 47.07 -65.50
C SER A 655 -13.21 47.54 -64.05
N SER A 656 -12.61 46.77 -63.13
CA SER A 656 -12.62 47.01 -61.69
C SER A 656 -11.79 48.26 -61.30
N VAL A 657 -12.33 49.06 -60.37
CA VAL A 657 -11.75 50.29 -59.82
C VAL A 657 -11.54 50.11 -58.32
N LYS A 658 -10.35 50.49 -57.83
CA LYS A 658 -9.91 50.34 -56.44
C LYS A 658 -9.67 51.70 -55.78
N HIS A 659 -9.55 51.68 -54.45
CA HIS A 659 -9.21 52.88 -53.68
C HIS A 659 -7.86 53.46 -54.15
N GLY A 660 -7.82 54.75 -54.48
CA GLY A 660 -6.65 55.43 -55.04
C GLY A 660 -6.62 55.48 -56.58
N ASP A 661 -7.50 54.73 -57.25
CA ASP A 661 -7.86 54.78 -58.67
C ASP A 661 -7.73 56.19 -59.30
N ARG A 662 -6.88 56.40 -60.32
CA ARG A 662 -6.99 57.54 -61.24
C ARG A 662 -7.72 57.11 -62.50
N VAL A 663 -8.96 57.57 -62.67
CA VAL A 663 -9.78 57.30 -63.85
C VAL A 663 -9.78 58.55 -64.74
N GLU A 664 -9.24 58.47 -65.96
CA GLU A 664 -9.45 59.53 -66.96
C GLU A 664 -10.60 59.14 -67.89
N ILE A 665 -11.50 60.08 -68.12
CA ILE A 665 -12.68 59.92 -68.96
C ILE A 665 -12.63 61.00 -70.03
N ARG A 666 -12.60 60.58 -71.30
CA ARG A 666 -12.62 61.50 -72.45
C ARG A 666 -13.81 61.18 -73.34
N GLU A 667 -14.65 62.18 -73.57
CA GLU A 667 -15.81 62.03 -74.45
C GLU A 667 -15.35 61.87 -75.91
N ARG A 668 -15.90 60.87 -76.59
CA ARG A 668 -15.67 60.64 -78.02
C ARG A 668 -16.56 61.56 -78.83
N THR A 669 -15.96 62.36 -79.71
CA THR A 669 -16.72 63.19 -80.67
C THR A 669 -17.13 62.35 -81.88
N ASN A 670 -18.35 62.57 -82.40
CA ASN A 670 -18.89 61.92 -83.60
C ASN A 670 -19.04 60.38 -83.53
N VAL A 671 -19.52 59.84 -82.40
CA VAL A 671 -19.90 58.42 -82.31
C VAL A 671 -21.13 58.14 -83.19
N SER A 672 -20.86 57.57 -84.35
CA SER A 672 -21.86 57.09 -85.32
C SER A 672 -21.79 55.57 -85.46
N PHE A 673 -22.93 54.99 -85.84
CA PHE A 673 -23.03 53.58 -86.18
C PHE A 673 -22.96 53.43 -87.69
N ILE A 674 -22.26 52.42 -88.16
CA ILE A 674 -22.18 52.04 -89.57
C ILE A 674 -22.72 50.63 -89.76
N PHE A 675 -23.13 50.29 -90.98
CA PHE A 675 -23.70 48.98 -91.31
C PHE A 675 -22.85 47.81 -90.79
N GLN A 676 -21.52 47.91 -90.91
CA GLN A 676 -20.58 46.88 -90.45
C GLN A 676 -20.69 46.56 -88.94
N ASP A 677 -21.12 47.52 -88.11
CA ASP A 677 -21.23 47.33 -86.66
C ASP A 677 -22.21 46.21 -86.31
N VAL A 678 -23.19 45.92 -87.18
CA VAL A 678 -24.19 44.87 -86.94
C VAL A 678 -23.54 43.49 -86.82
N PHE A 679 -22.49 43.22 -87.60
CA PHE A 679 -21.80 41.93 -87.64
C PHE A 679 -20.98 41.63 -86.38
N ALA A 680 -20.77 42.61 -85.50
CA ALA A 680 -20.21 42.35 -84.17
C ALA A 680 -21.20 41.62 -83.24
N LYS A 681 -22.51 41.67 -83.55
CA LYS A 681 -23.57 41.07 -82.74
C LYS A 681 -24.32 39.94 -83.45
N VAL A 682 -24.22 39.83 -84.78
CA VAL A 682 -24.88 38.76 -85.55
C VAL A 682 -23.87 37.85 -86.25
N GLN A 683 -24.12 36.55 -86.23
CA GLN A 683 -23.37 35.58 -87.04
C GLN A 683 -24.05 35.39 -88.39
N VAL A 684 -23.36 35.75 -89.47
CA VAL A 684 -23.83 35.49 -90.83
C VAL A 684 -23.18 34.23 -91.38
N LYS A 685 -24.01 33.27 -91.80
CA LYS A 685 -23.56 32.08 -92.53
C LYS A 685 -23.73 32.28 -94.03
N LYS A 686 -22.67 32.05 -94.78
CA LYS A 686 -22.73 32.01 -96.25
C LYS A 686 -23.45 30.71 -96.69
N PRO A 687 -24.42 30.75 -97.61
CA PRO A 687 -25.09 29.55 -98.09
C PRO A 687 -24.12 28.59 -98.80
N GLU A 688 -24.17 27.31 -98.45
CA GLU A 688 -23.19 26.28 -98.88
C GLU A 688 -23.32 25.84 -100.35
N ARG A 689 -24.43 26.17 -101.02
CA ARG A 689 -24.74 25.69 -102.38
C ARG A 689 -24.86 26.81 -103.40
N SER A 690 -23.78 27.56 -103.67
CA SER A 690 -23.53 28.22 -104.97
C SER A 690 -22.18 28.97 -104.97
N THR A 691 -21.34 28.70 -105.97
CA THR A 691 -19.95 29.20 -106.06
C THR A 691 -19.80 30.61 -106.63
N ASN A 692 -20.90 31.32 -106.93
CA ASN A 692 -20.86 32.66 -107.57
C ASN A 692 -21.92 33.65 -107.03
N VAL A 693 -22.30 33.55 -105.76
CA VAL A 693 -23.24 34.48 -105.12
C VAL A 693 -22.51 35.69 -104.55
N LYS A 694 -22.93 36.90 -104.93
CA LYS A 694 -22.40 38.14 -104.35
C LYS A 694 -23.31 38.61 -103.21
N PRO A 695 -22.75 39.04 -102.06
CA PRO A 695 -23.55 39.65 -101.02
C PRO A 695 -24.04 41.03 -101.48
N VAL A 696 -25.35 41.24 -101.47
CA VAL A 696 -25.99 42.54 -101.64
C VAL A 696 -26.50 42.96 -100.26
N ILE A 697 -26.01 44.09 -99.76
CA ILE A 697 -26.45 44.69 -98.50
C ILE A 697 -27.44 45.82 -98.79
N LEU A 698 -28.52 45.83 -98.03
CA LEU A 698 -29.62 46.76 -98.20
C LEU A 698 -29.86 47.50 -96.88
N ARG A 699 -30.04 48.81 -96.92
CA ARG A 699 -30.57 49.62 -95.82
C ARG A 699 -31.90 50.21 -96.28
N ASN A 700 -32.98 49.89 -95.57
CA ASN A 700 -34.34 50.29 -95.90
C ASN A 700 -34.69 49.98 -97.37
N GLU A 701 -34.39 48.74 -97.80
CA GLU A 701 -34.63 48.20 -99.14
C GLU A 701 -33.77 48.79 -100.29
N GLU A 702 -32.86 49.73 -99.99
CA GLU A 702 -31.91 50.29 -100.97
C GLU A 702 -30.50 49.72 -100.81
N GLU A 703 -29.82 49.41 -101.92
CA GLU A 703 -28.45 48.88 -101.91
C GLU A 703 -27.46 49.90 -101.33
N THR A 704 -26.61 49.46 -100.41
CA THR A 704 -25.75 50.34 -99.61
C THR A 704 -24.32 49.81 -99.46
N SER A 705 -23.48 50.48 -98.66
CA SER A 705 -22.11 50.07 -98.36
C SER A 705 -21.93 49.68 -96.89
N PHE A 706 -20.90 48.89 -96.58
CA PHE A 706 -20.57 48.49 -95.20
C PHE A 706 -20.22 49.67 -94.29
N SER A 707 -19.76 50.77 -94.87
CA SER A 707 -19.44 52.02 -94.18
C SER A 707 -20.61 53.01 -94.09
N ALA A 708 -21.77 52.67 -94.64
CA ALA A 708 -22.95 53.53 -94.60
C ALA A 708 -23.42 53.72 -93.15
N GLN A 709 -23.69 54.97 -92.77
CA GLN A 709 -24.18 55.30 -91.44
C GLN A 709 -25.60 54.74 -91.23
N ILE A 710 -25.83 54.09 -90.09
CA ILE A 710 -27.11 53.52 -89.69
C ILE A 710 -27.66 54.25 -88.46
N HIS A 711 -28.98 54.29 -88.35
CA HIS A 711 -29.71 54.98 -87.28
C HIS A 711 -30.69 54.03 -86.60
N HIS A 712 -31.13 54.42 -85.39
CA HIS A 712 -32.19 53.69 -84.69
C HIS A 712 -33.43 53.55 -85.57
N GLY A 713 -33.92 52.32 -85.73
CA GLY A 713 -35.08 51.98 -86.57
C GLY A 713 -34.76 51.58 -88.01
N ASP A 714 -33.49 51.65 -88.47
CA ASP A 714 -33.14 51.19 -89.82
C ASP A 714 -33.35 49.67 -89.98
N SER A 715 -33.86 49.26 -91.15
CA SER A 715 -33.97 47.87 -91.58
C SER A 715 -32.77 47.51 -92.47
N LEU A 716 -31.93 46.61 -91.98
CA LEU A 716 -30.70 46.16 -92.62
C LEU A 716 -30.93 44.73 -93.13
N GLN A 717 -30.58 44.48 -94.38
CA GLN A 717 -30.66 43.13 -94.93
C GLN A 717 -29.37 42.77 -95.64
N LEU A 718 -28.97 41.51 -95.52
CA LEU A 718 -27.89 40.92 -96.29
C LEU A 718 -28.47 39.77 -97.08
N ARG A 719 -28.56 39.95 -98.40
CA ARG A 719 -29.04 38.94 -99.34
C ARG A 719 -27.87 38.41 -100.16
N TRP A 720 -27.93 37.14 -100.52
CA TRP A 720 -26.99 36.54 -101.45
C TRP A 720 -27.70 36.46 -102.81
N THR A 721 -27.21 37.19 -103.81
CA THR A 721 -27.74 37.19 -105.18
C THR A 721 -26.80 36.52 -106.18
#